data_AF-R6DLS4-F1
#
_entry.id   AF-R6DLS4-F1
#
_cell.length_a   1.000
_cell.length_b   1.000
_cell.length_c   1.000
_cell.angle_alpha   90.00
_cell.angle_beta   90.00
_cell.angle_gamma   90.00
#
_symmetry.space_group_name_H-M   'P 1'
#
loop_
_entity.id
_entity.type
_entity.pdbx_description
1 polymer ?
#
loop_
_entity_poly.entity_id
_entity_poly.type
_entity_poly.pdbx_seq_one_letter_code
_entity_poly.pdbx_strand_id
1 'polypeptide(L)'
;MNFLEEKEQYQERFQLATDRIRQIREECNSSSKESFNDPAITEKTAPAIATRGEAFMQYSYCVSSFLLKICSFYQKKMNGELSDLSLQEWQSLNRDLYEDVLDTNYEKSFANPAYACERLGQDYGQVLSAVYTELRGNIVYAFEDRLFFLTTSFELFIEIYNLLEQEDTGAKEIRSALYYYFFDYADITVADSLHDSFDPSRNFATDIICHCDLEDLRYLYYFGEYISENELETAKYLNTLSDKQIHDMAFTFTDGYRRGFALYDIDLSVKKTVNIRYHLGFERLIREVIAQFQKLGLQPCIYRAAVSISRRNLRGKVGYYGASPNKQYEYDHRMDDALFYDKAYADRRLQEQELALKSIEDLCMDFAGPALIETFGETPFNPVEKKEALQYSAKQQKRKVEYQAANGALVNRFIPGDQTSFSIIAYPLPEIGKQYQDIFADTISVNTLDQEKYLTIQSKIIDALDRADYVTVTGRKKNKTDLTIALTPLSDPAKETRFENCLADVNIPLGEVFTSPKLSGTNGTLHVTKVFLNDLEYHDLSLVFEDGVVKDYSCSNFNSKEKNKKYIHDNILFHHDTLPMGEFAIGTNTTAYAMGKKYNISHLLPILIAEKTGPHFAIGDTCFSHEEDLVTYNPDGKQMIAKENDYSVLRHTDVTKAYFNCHTDITIPYDELGDIRIHCADGEVICLIQNGRFVLPGTESLNEML
;
A
#
# COMPACT_ATOMS: atom_id res chain seq x y z
N MET A 1 -9.44 -17.41 18.80
CA MET A 1 -8.89 -17.93 20.06
C MET A 1 -8.53 -16.73 20.91
N ASN A 2 -8.89 -16.70 22.19
CA ASN A 2 -8.50 -15.58 23.06
C ASN A 2 -7.01 -15.73 23.42
N PHE A 3 -6.29 -14.61 23.59
CA PHE A 3 -4.86 -14.53 23.89
C PHE A 3 -4.39 -15.48 25.02
N LEU A 4 -5.19 -15.59 26.09
CA LEU A 4 -4.87 -16.47 27.22
C LEU A 4 -4.94 -17.95 26.86
N GLU A 5 -5.90 -18.36 26.02
CA GLU A 5 -6.05 -19.74 25.56
C GLU A 5 -4.90 -20.13 24.61
N GLU A 6 -4.50 -19.21 23.74
CA GLU A 6 -3.34 -19.39 22.84
C GLU A 6 -2.05 -19.57 23.65
N LYS A 7 -1.85 -18.75 24.69
CA LYS A 7 -0.67 -18.85 25.55
C LYS A 7 -0.59 -20.22 26.23
N GLU A 8 -1.68 -20.69 26.82
CA GLU A 8 -1.71 -22.02 27.46
C GLU A 8 -1.42 -23.15 26.47
N GLN A 9 -1.89 -23.04 25.22
CA GLN A 9 -1.71 -24.07 24.21
C GLN A 9 -0.28 -24.15 23.65
N TYR A 10 0.40 -23.01 23.47
CA TYR A 10 1.67 -22.96 22.73
C TYR A 10 2.92 -22.75 23.60
N GLN A 11 2.78 -22.37 24.88
CA GLN A 11 3.92 -22.07 25.76
C GLN A 11 4.94 -23.21 25.88
N GLU A 12 4.47 -24.46 26.07
CA GLU A 12 5.37 -25.61 26.19
C GLU A 12 6.14 -25.86 24.88
N ARG A 13 5.43 -25.84 23.74
CA ARG A 13 6.03 -26.00 22.41
C ARG A 13 7.04 -24.91 22.11
N PHE A 14 6.70 -23.66 22.42
CA PHE A 14 7.60 -22.52 22.25
C PHE A 14 8.90 -22.70 23.05
N GLN A 15 8.79 -23.16 24.29
CA GLN A 15 9.95 -23.41 25.15
C GLN A 15 10.84 -24.54 24.59
N LEU A 16 10.22 -25.67 24.18
CA LEU A 16 10.95 -26.79 23.55
C LEU A 16 11.66 -26.36 22.26
N ALA A 17 10.98 -25.58 21.41
CA ALA A 17 11.56 -25.04 20.19
C ALA A 17 12.72 -24.08 20.48
N THR A 18 12.55 -23.17 21.46
CA THR A 18 13.62 -22.26 21.91
C THR A 18 14.85 -23.03 22.39
N ASP A 19 14.66 -24.11 23.16
CA ASP A 19 15.76 -24.93 23.66
C ASP A 19 16.48 -25.67 22.53
N ARG A 20 15.76 -26.18 21.52
CA ARG A 20 16.38 -26.78 20.34
C ARG A 20 17.15 -25.75 19.51
N ILE A 21 16.62 -24.54 19.32
CA ILE A 21 17.33 -23.47 18.59
C ILE A 21 18.62 -23.07 19.31
N ARG A 22 18.63 -23.08 20.65
CA ARG A 22 19.85 -22.86 21.43
C ARG A 22 20.92 -23.92 21.13
N GLN A 23 20.53 -25.19 21.08
CA GLN A 23 21.42 -26.28 20.69
C GLN A 23 21.94 -26.11 19.26
N ILE A 24 21.08 -25.80 18.30
CA ILE A 24 21.45 -25.54 16.89
C ILE A 24 22.51 -24.42 16.80
N ARG A 25 22.33 -23.33 17.56
CA ARG A 25 23.31 -22.23 17.59
C ARG A 25 24.66 -22.69 18.12
N GLU A 26 24.68 -23.48 19.19
CA GLU A 26 25.90 -24.03 19.79
C GLU A 26 26.61 -24.99 18.82
N GLU A 27 25.85 -25.88 18.18
CA GLU A 27 26.30 -26.81 17.13
C GLU A 27 26.99 -26.06 15.98
N CYS A 28 26.41 -24.95 15.51
CA CYS A 28 26.92 -24.20 14.36
C CYS A 28 27.94 -23.09 14.68
N ASN A 29 28.34 -22.91 15.94
CA ASN A 29 29.27 -21.85 16.32
C ASN A 29 30.72 -22.17 15.89
N SER A 30 31.21 -21.47 14.87
CA SER A 30 32.57 -21.65 14.31
C SER A 30 33.72 -21.15 15.18
N SER A 31 33.44 -20.36 16.23
CA SER A 31 34.47 -19.90 17.20
C SER A 31 34.91 -20.99 18.18
N SER A 32 34.29 -22.18 18.14
CA SER A 32 34.77 -23.39 18.80
C SER A 32 36.00 -24.03 18.11
N LYS A 33 36.48 -23.47 16.98
CA LYS A 33 37.62 -23.98 16.19
C LYS A 33 38.98 -24.06 16.91
N GLU A 34 39.19 -23.41 18.06
CA GLU A 34 40.38 -23.66 18.88
C GLU A 34 40.42 -25.08 19.48
N SER A 35 39.31 -25.82 19.44
CA SER A 35 39.27 -27.22 19.88
C SER A 35 39.53 -28.26 18.78
N PHE A 36 39.56 -27.89 17.49
CA PHE A 36 39.60 -28.86 16.38
C PHE A 36 41.00 -29.08 15.75
N ASN A 37 42.08 -28.63 16.39
CA ASN A 37 43.47 -28.95 16.00
C ASN A 37 44.07 -30.15 16.75
N ASP A 38 43.28 -30.87 17.54
CA ASP A 38 43.69 -32.16 18.10
C ASP A 38 43.37 -33.28 17.10
N PRO A 39 44.38 -33.99 16.54
CA PRO A 39 44.17 -35.13 15.65
C PRO A 39 43.42 -36.31 16.30
N ALA A 40 43.12 -36.25 17.60
CA ALA A 40 42.23 -37.18 18.29
C ALA A 40 40.73 -36.85 18.17
N ILE A 41 40.34 -35.67 17.68
CA ILE A 41 38.93 -35.34 17.36
C ILE A 41 38.63 -35.85 15.94
N THR A 42 38.51 -37.17 15.85
CA THR A 42 37.90 -37.87 14.72
C THR A 42 36.46 -37.37 14.53
N GLU A 43 36.04 -37.04 13.31
CA GLU A 43 34.75 -37.31 12.60
C GLU A 43 33.41 -37.54 13.37
N LYS A 44 33.33 -37.37 14.69
CA LYS A 44 32.24 -37.82 15.58
C LYS A 44 31.67 -36.72 16.47
N THR A 45 32.15 -35.47 16.36
CA THR A 45 31.67 -34.33 17.16
C THR A 45 31.35 -33.08 16.34
N ALA A 46 31.58 -33.09 15.02
CA ALA A 46 31.06 -32.04 14.14
C ALA A 46 29.55 -32.25 13.95
N PRO A 47 28.72 -31.19 13.99
CA PRO A 47 27.29 -31.34 13.74
C PRO A 47 27.06 -31.89 12.33
N ALA A 48 25.97 -32.64 12.12
CA ALA A 48 25.74 -33.32 10.84
C ALA A 48 25.71 -32.33 9.66
N ILE A 49 25.17 -31.12 9.87
CA ILE A 49 25.18 -30.03 8.87
C ILE A 49 26.60 -29.60 8.41
N ALA A 50 27.66 -29.90 9.17
CA ALA A 50 29.03 -29.60 8.78
C ALA A 50 29.45 -30.35 7.49
N THR A 51 28.86 -31.52 7.22
CA THR A 51 29.12 -32.28 5.98
C THR A 51 28.61 -31.55 4.73
N ARG A 52 27.63 -30.64 4.87
CA ARG A 52 27.17 -29.75 3.78
C ARG A 52 28.08 -28.57 3.51
N GLY A 53 28.94 -28.22 4.46
CA GLY A 53 29.93 -27.16 4.32
C GLY A 53 29.69 -25.93 5.18
N GLU A 54 30.73 -25.09 5.26
CA GLU A 54 30.81 -23.97 6.19
C GLU A 54 29.73 -22.90 5.99
N ALA A 55 29.27 -22.68 4.76
CA ALA A 55 28.23 -21.70 4.48
C ALA A 55 26.88 -22.07 5.11
N PHE A 56 26.50 -23.35 5.12
CA PHE A 56 25.26 -23.82 5.74
C PHE A 56 25.31 -23.74 7.27
N MET A 57 26.48 -24.02 7.87
CA MET A 57 26.71 -23.76 9.29
C MET A 57 26.58 -22.26 9.61
N GLN A 58 27.18 -21.39 8.79
CA GLN A 58 27.12 -19.95 8.99
C GLN A 58 25.68 -19.41 8.89
N TYR A 59 24.89 -19.89 7.91
CA TYR A 59 23.47 -19.58 7.78
C TYR A 59 22.71 -19.99 9.05
N SER A 60 22.84 -21.25 9.47
CA SER A 60 22.12 -21.79 10.62
C SER A 60 22.50 -21.08 11.92
N TYR A 61 23.78 -20.73 12.10
CA TYR A 61 24.25 -19.92 13.22
C TYR A 61 23.64 -18.51 13.20
N CYS A 62 23.58 -17.87 12.03
CA CYS A 62 23.01 -16.53 11.88
C CYS A 62 21.52 -16.51 12.22
N VAL A 63 20.74 -17.40 11.62
CA VAL A 63 19.29 -17.49 11.84
C VAL A 63 18.96 -17.88 13.29
N SER A 64 19.61 -18.90 13.84
CA SER A 64 19.40 -19.30 15.24
C SER A 64 19.77 -18.20 16.23
N SER A 65 20.86 -17.45 15.98
CA SER A 65 21.25 -16.31 16.80
C SER A 65 20.21 -15.19 16.76
N PHE A 66 19.62 -14.93 15.58
CA PHE A 66 18.53 -13.97 15.42
C PHE A 66 17.26 -14.42 16.17
N LEU A 67 16.84 -15.68 16.03
CA LEU A 67 15.66 -16.19 16.73
C LEU A 67 15.84 -16.16 18.26
N LEU A 68 17.03 -16.48 18.78
CA LEU A 68 17.32 -16.35 20.22
C LEU A 68 17.36 -14.89 20.70
N LYS A 69 17.73 -13.94 19.82
CA LYS A 69 17.61 -12.51 20.13
C LYS A 69 16.16 -12.13 20.34
N ILE A 70 15.25 -12.60 19.48
CA ILE A 70 13.80 -12.42 19.64
C ILE A 70 13.30 -13.09 20.94
N CYS A 71 13.77 -14.30 21.26
CA CYS A 71 13.41 -14.96 22.52
C CYS A 71 13.81 -14.13 23.75
N SER A 72 15.05 -13.63 23.73
CA SER A 72 15.58 -12.78 24.81
C SER A 72 14.74 -11.52 24.96
N PHE A 73 14.38 -10.88 23.84
CA PHE A 73 13.46 -9.75 23.83
C PHE A 73 12.09 -10.12 24.43
N TYR A 74 11.47 -11.21 23.98
CA TYR A 74 10.15 -11.65 24.45
C TYR A 74 10.17 -11.98 25.94
N GLN A 75 11.22 -12.64 26.44
CA GLN A 75 11.39 -12.91 27.87
C GLN A 75 11.50 -11.63 28.69
N LYS A 76 12.33 -10.67 28.25
CA LYS A 76 12.43 -9.35 28.90
C LYS A 76 11.09 -8.62 28.93
N LYS A 77 10.32 -8.69 27.83
CA LYS A 77 8.96 -8.14 27.77
C LYS A 77 8.05 -8.78 28.82
N MET A 78 8.01 -10.11 28.86
CA MET A 78 7.17 -10.87 29.80
C MET A 78 7.55 -10.64 31.27
N ASN A 79 8.82 -10.39 31.54
CA ASN A 79 9.32 -10.08 32.88
C ASN A 79 9.12 -8.60 33.29
N GLY A 80 8.62 -7.75 32.38
CA GLY A 80 8.48 -6.31 32.61
C GLY A 80 9.79 -5.53 32.57
N GLU A 81 10.89 -6.12 32.10
CA GLU A 81 12.22 -5.48 32.10
C GLU A 81 12.36 -4.37 31.05
N LEU A 82 11.45 -4.30 30.08
CA LEU A 82 11.49 -3.30 29.00
C LEU A 82 10.95 -1.93 29.42
N SER A 83 10.17 -1.83 30.50
CA SER A 83 9.58 -0.55 30.94
C SER A 83 10.62 0.47 31.41
N ASP A 84 11.75 -0.02 31.87
CA ASP A 84 12.79 0.78 32.52
C ASP A 84 13.84 1.31 31.53
N LEU A 85 13.77 0.90 30.26
CA LEU A 85 14.69 1.34 29.23
C LEU A 85 14.52 2.83 28.91
N SER A 86 15.65 3.52 28.82
CA SER A 86 15.74 4.87 28.27
C SER A 86 15.45 4.89 26.76
N LEU A 87 15.20 6.09 26.22
CA LEU A 87 15.02 6.26 24.77
C LEU A 87 16.25 5.78 23.97
N GLN A 88 17.47 6.04 24.45
CA GLN A 88 18.68 5.58 23.78
C GLN A 88 18.80 4.05 23.79
N GLU A 89 18.39 3.39 24.87
CA GLU A 89 18.37 1.93 24.95
C GLU A 89 17.33 1.33 24.02
N TRP A 90 16.14 1.93 23.90
CA TRP A 90 15.15 1.55 22.90
C TRP A 90 15.64 1.72 21.46
N GLN A 91 16.31 2.83 21.16
CA GLN A 91 16.96 3.06 19.86
C GLN A 91 18.00 1.98 19.55
N SER A 92 18.85 1.66 20.53
CA SER A 92 19.87 0.62 20.38
C SER A 92 19.24 -0.76 20.16
N LEU A 93 18.19 -1.09 20.92
CA LEU A 93 17.47 -2.36 20.78
C LEU A 93 16.78 -2.47 19.42
N ASN A 94 16.11 -1.41 18.97
CA ASN A 94 15.48 -1.37 17.65
C ASN A 94 16.51 -1.57 16.54
N ARG A 95 17.62 -0.82 16.57
CA ARG A 95 18.72 -1.01 15.61
C ARG A 95 19.26 -2.44 15.63
N ASP A 96 19.45 -3.03 16.81
CA ASP A 96 19.98 -4.40 16.99
C ASP A 96 19.04 -5.48 16.40
N LEU A 97 17.72 -5.27 16.46
CA LEU A 97 16.72 -6.17 15.89
C LEU A 97 16.70 -6.16 14.35
N TYR A 98 17.10 -5.06 13.71
CA TYR A 98 17.12 -4.91 12.25
C TYR A 98 18.53 -4.89 11.63
N GLU A 99 19.58 -5.00 12.46
CA GLU A 99 20.95 -4.64 12.10
C GLU A 99 21.47 -5.24 10.79
N ASP A 100 21.18 -6.52 10.54
CA ASP A 100 21.70 -7.24 9.39
C ASP A 100 20.96 -6.91 8.08
N VAL A 101 19.75 -6.34 8.15
CA VAL A 101 19.02 -5.90 6.94
C VAL A 101 19.16 -4.40 6.67
N LEU A 102 19.77 -3.63 7.57
CA LEU A 102 20.10 -2.22 7.33
C LEU A 102 21.02 -2.07 6.11
N ASP A 103 20.92 -0.94 5.40
CA ASP A 103 21.69 -0.63 4.19
C ASP A 103 23.19 -0.93 4.31
N THR A 104 23.77 -0.67 5.49
CA THR A 104 25.21 -0.88 5.73
C THR A 104 25.64 -2.35 5.74
N ASN A 105 24.72 -3.26 6.06
CA ASN A 105 25.01 -4.68 6.28
C ASN A 105 24.30 -5.61 5.29
N TYR A 106 23.27 -5.13 4.60
CA TYR A 106 22.39 -5.96 3.77
C TYR A 106 23.14 -6.72 2.67
N GLU A 107 24.16 -6.13 2.05
CA GLU A 107 25.00 -6.82 1.05
C GLU A 107 25.77 -8.05 1.56
N LYS A 108 25.82 -8.25 2.88
CA LYS A 108 26.45 -9.42 3.53
C LYS A 108 25.47 -10.22 4.37
N SER A 109 24.17 -9.97 4.24
CA SER A 109 23.14 -10.67 4.97
C SER A 109 22.63 -11.88 4.20
N PHE A 110 22.32 -12.96 4.91
CA PHE A 110 21.60 -14.10 4.31
C PHE A 110 20.17 -13.76 3.89
N ALA A 111 19.65 -12.59 4.30
CA ALA A 111 18.42 -12.06 3.75
C ALA A 111 18.63 -11.62 2.28
N ASN A 112 19.79 -11.07 1.92
CA ASN A 112 20.03 -10.66 0.55
C ASN A 112 20.15 -11.88 -0.37
N PRO A 113 19.27 -12.05 -1.37
CA PRO A 113 19.26 -13.25 -2.21
C PRO A 113 20.56 -13.42 -3.02
N ALA A 114 21.24 -12.33 -3.40
CA ALA A 114 22.52 -12.42 -4.09
C ALA A 114 23.62 -12.99 -3.18
N TYR A 115 23.71 -12.48 -1.94
CA TYR A 115 24.65 -13.00 -0.95
C TYR A 115 24.33 -14.45 -0.58
N ALA A 116 23.05 -14.77 -0.36
CA ALA A 116 22.62 -16.14 -0.03
C ALA A 116 22.98 -17.12 -1.15
N CYS A 117 22.73 -16.78 -2.42
CA CYS A 117 23.07 -17.63 -3.56
C CYS A 117 24.57 -17.77 -3.78
N GLU A 118 25.35 -16.71 -3.57
CA GLU A 118 26.82 -16.77 -3.63
C GLU A 118 27.37 -17.78 -2.61
N ARG A 119 26.82 -17.78 -1.39
CA ARG A 119 27.32 -18.59 -0.27
C ARG A 119 26.79 -20.01 -0.26
N LEU A 120 25.50 -20.20 -0.56
CA LEU A 120 24.78 -21.47 -0.39
C LEU A 120 24.50 -22.19 -1.72
N GLY A 121 24.86 -21.56 -2.85
CA GLY A 121 24.47 -22.01 -4.19
C GLY A 121 23.08 -21.53 -4.58
N GLN A 122 22.79 -21.51 -5.88
CA GLN A 122 21.59 -20.88 -6.45
C GLN A 122 20.29 -21.39 -5.81
N ASP A 123 20.03 -22.69 -5.87
CA ASP A 123 18.73 -23.23 -5.46
C ASP A 123 18.48 -23.09 -3.94
N TYR A 124 19.51 -23.34 -3.12
CA TYR A 124 19.39 -23.18 -1.66
C TYR A 124 19.33 -21.71 -1.25
N GLY A 125 20.17 -20.87 -1.85
CA GLY A 125 20.26 -19.45 -1.51
C GLY A 125 18.93 -18.74 -1.67
N GLN A 126 18.22 -18.98 -2.77
CA GLN A 126 16.89 -18.38 -3.01
C GLN A 126 15.84 -18.81 -1.98
N VAL A 127 15.79 -20.10 -1.65
CA VAL A 127 14.81 -20.63 -0.69
C VAL A 127 15.13 -20.15 0.73
N LEU A 128 16.40 -20.25 1.13
CA LEU A 128 16.84 -19.94 2.48
C LEU A 128 16.86 -18.44 2.78
N SER A 129 17.04 -17.57 1.78
CA SER A 129 16.85 -16.12 1.94
C SER A 129 15.39 -15.79 2.21
N ALA A 130 14.45 -16.39 1.46
CA ALA A 130 13.01 -16.20 1.68
C ALA A 130 12.54 -16.75 3.04
N VAL A 131 13.05 -17.92 3.45
CA VAL A 131 12.81 -18.47 4.79
C VAL A 131 13.29 -17.51 5.86
N TYR A 132 14.51 -16.97 5.73
CA TYR A 132 15.02 -16.03 6.73
C TYR A 132 14.15 -14.78 6.80
N THR A 133 13.71 -14.27 5.65
CA THR A 133 12.77 -13.14 5.54
C THR A 133 11.42 -13.41 6.22
N GLU A 134 10.83 -14.61 6.08
CA GLU A 134 9.63 -15.01 6.84
C GLU A 134 9.90 -15.03 8.35
N LEU A 135 11.04 -15.61 8.77
CA LEU A 135 11.44 -15.69 10.18
C LEU A 135 11.66 -14.31 10.80
N ARG A 136 11.99 -13.27 10.02
CA ARG A 136 12.10 -11.90 10.54
C ARG A 136 10.76 -11.31 10.99
N GLY A 137 9.63 -11.84 10.52
CA GLY A 137 8.30 -11.50 11.02
C GLY A 137 8.14 -11.74 12.53
N ASN A 138 8.96 -12.61 13.12
CA ASN A 138 8.96 -12.88 14.56
C ASN A 138 9.31 -11.68 15.45
N ILE A 139 9.92 -10.63 14.88
CA ILE A 139 10.05 -9.35 15.60
C ILE A 139 8.64 -8.89 16.01
N VAL A 140 7.72 -8.75 15.04
CA VAL A 140 6.39 -8.20 15.31
C VAL A 140 5.56 -9.15 16.18
N TYR A 141 5.66 -10.46 15.95
CA TYR A 141 4.92 -11.45 16.74
C TYR A 141 5.34 -11.44 18.21
N ALA A 142 6.60 -11.13 18.54
CA ALA A 142 7.03 -10.95 19.92
C ALA A 142 6.48 -9.66 20.55
N PHE A 143 6.35 -8.57 19.78
CA PHE A 143 5.74 -7.33 20.27
C PHE A 143 4.22 -7.45 20.46
N GLU A 144 3.53 -8.25 19.66
CA GLU A 144 2.07 -8.46 19.76
C GLU A 144 1.68 -9.69 20.58
N ASP A 145 2.64 -10.37 21.20
CA ASP A 145 2.44 -11.60 21.98
C ASP A 145 1.80 -12.77 21.20
N ARG A 146 2.06 -12.86 19.89
CA ARG A 146 1.42 -13.86 19.02
C ARG A 146 2.17 -15.20 19.06
N LEU A 147 1.92 -15.96 20.12
CA LEU A 147 2.70 -17.16 20.45
C LEU A 147 2.57 -18.30 19.43
N PHE A 148 1.42 -18.42 18.76
CA PHE A 148 1.22 -19.35 17.65
C PHE A 148 2.26 -19.12 16.55
N PHE A 149 2.39 -17.88 16.05
CA PHE A 149 3.31 -17.56 14.96
C PHE A 149 4.78 -17.66 15.38
N LEU A 150 5.11 -17.26 16.63
CA LEU A 150 6.44 -17.49 17.18
C LEU A 150 6.80 -18.98 17.19
N THR A 151 5.89 -19.82 17.69
CA THR A 151 6.12 -21.26 17.83
C THR A 151 6.25 -21.96 16.49
N THR A 152 5.29 -21.75 15.58
CA THR A 152 5.26 -22.49 14.31
C THR A 152 6.39 -22.10 13.37
N SER A 153 6.82 -20.83 13.39
CA SER A 153 7.97 -20.38 12.61
C SER A 153 9.30 -20.91 13.17
N PHE A 154 9.42 -21.08 14.49
CA PHE A 154 10.57 -21.73 15.11
C PHE A 154 10.63 -23.22 14.76
N GLU A 155 9.48 -23.90 14.80
CA GLU A 155 9.36 -25.29 14.36
C GLU A 155 9.72 -25.44 12.87
N LEU A 156 9.30 -24.52 12.00
CA LEU A 156 9.72 -24.48 10.60
C LEU A 156 11.25 -24.37 10.46
N PHE A 157 11.90 -23.49 11.23
CA PHE A 157 13.36 -23.38 11.21
C PHE A 157 14.04 -24.68 11.66
N ILE A 158 13.52 -25.33 12.71
CA ILE A 158 14.04 -26.61 13.21
C ILE A 158 13.86 -27.71 12.15
N GLU A 159 12.70 -27.78 11.49
CA GLU A 159 12.45 -28.73 10.40
C GLU A 159 13.46 -28.54 9.26
N ILE A 160 13.65 -27.29 8.81
CA ILE A 160 14.60 -26.95 7.76
C ILE A 160 16.04 -27.29 8.18
N TYR A 161 16.42 -27.02 9.43
CA TYR A 161 17.73 -27.41 9.94
C TYR A 161 17.92 -28.93 9.87
N ASN A 162 16.95 -29.71 10.35
CA ASN A 162 17.02 -31.17 10.33
C ASN A 162 17.09 -31.72 8.89
N LEU A 163 16.40 -31.10 7.93
CA LEU A 163 16.52 -31.42 6.51
C LEU A 163 17.95 -31.12 6.01
N LEU A 164 18.54 -29.99 6.39
CA LEU A 164 19.92 -29.64 6.05
C LEU A 164 20.96 -30.59 6.68
N GLU A 165 20.64 -31.35 7.72
CA GLU A 165 21.56 -32.36 8.26
C GLU A 165 21.66 -33.63 7.40
N GLN A 166 20.67 -33.91 6.56
CA GLN A 166 20.61 -35.12 5.73
C GLN A 166 21.36 -34.89 4.43
N GLU A 167 22.39 -35.66 4.07
CA GLU A 167 23.24 -35.38 2.89
C GLU A 167 22.49 -35.32 1.54
N ASP A 168 21.39 -36.06 1.40
CA ASP A 168 20.61 -36.23 0.17
C ASP A 168 19.47 -35.21 -0.01
N THR A 169 19.19 -34.39 1.01
CA THR A 169 18.16 -33.34 0.92
C THR A 169 18.56 -32.28 -0.11
N GLY A 170 17.64 -31.89 -0.98
CA GLY A 170 17.78 -30.78 -1.92
C GLY A 170 17.07 -29.50 -1.44
N ALA A 171 17.22 -28.41 -2.19
CA ALA A 171 16.44 -27.18 -1.95
C ALA A 171 14.92 -27.40 -2.15
N LYS A 172 14.53 -28.45 -2.88
CA LYS A 172 13.13 -28.79 -3.14
C LYS A 172 12.41 -29.27 -1.87
N GLU A 173 13.10 -29.99 -1.01
CA GLU A 173 12.58 -30.50 0.26
C GLU A 173 12.34 -29.34 1.22
N ILE A 174 13.28 -28.38 1.29
CA ILE A 174 13.13 -27.12 2.06
C ILE A 174 11.93 -26.31 1.54
N ARG A 175 11.81 -26.18 0.22
CA ARG A 175 10.65 -25.53 -0.42
C ARG A 175 9.33 -26.26 -0.09
N SER A 176 9.38 -27.58 0.09
CA SER A 176 8.20 -28.37 0.44
C SER A 176 7.79 -28.13 1.90
N ALA A 177 8.75 -28.07 2.84
CA ALA A 177 8.49 -27.67 4.22
C ALA A 177 7.83 -26.27 4.28
N LEU A 178 8.37 -25.31 3.52
CA LEU A 178 7.79 -23.96 3.41
C LEU A 178 6.37 -23.98 2.81
N TYR A 179 6.12 -24.80 1.78
CA TYR A 179 4.79 -24.94 1.18
C TYR A 179 3.77 -25.43 2.21
N TYR A 180 4.08 -26.51 2.94
CA TYR A 180 3.15 -27.08 3.91
C TYR A 180 2.98 -26.19 5.14
N TYR A 181 4.00 -25.45 5.56
CA TYR A 181 3.85 -24.41 6.58
C TYR A 181 2.74 -23.41 6.22
N PHE A 182 2.71 -22.89 4.99
CA PHE A 182 1.64 -21.98 4.57
C PHE A 182 0.32 -22.69 4.26
N PHE A 183 0.36 -23.90 3.69
CA PHE A 183 -0.84 -24.64 3.31
C PHE A 183 -1.61 -25.17 4.53
N ASP A 184 -0.90 -25.72 5.51
CA ASP A 184 -1.49 -26.38 6.68
C ASP A 184 -2.05 -25.38 7.68
N TYR A 185 -1.39 -24.21 7.83
CA TYR A 185 -1.84 -23.12 8.71
C TYR A 185 -2.69 -22.06 7.98
N ALA A 186 -3.18 -22.35 6.76
CA ALA A 186 -3.97 -21.40 5.98
C ALA A 186 -5.27 -20.98 6.69
N ASP A 187 -5.93 -21.91 7.40
CA ASP A 187 -7.17 -21.68 8.15
C ASP A 187 -6.96 -20.67 9.29
N ILE A 188 -5.90 -20.84 10.08
CA ILE A 188 -5.55 -19.95 11.19
C ILE A 188 -5.09 -18.60 10.65
N THR A 189 -4.13 -18.59 9.72
CA THR A 189 -3.52 -17.33 9.21
C THR A 189 -4.52 -16.45 8.46
N VAL A 190 -5.48 -17.02 7.74
CA VAL A 190 -6.54 -16.28 7.06
C VAL A 190 -7.50 -15.65 8.06
N ALA A 191 -8.06 -16.46 8.97
CA ALA A 191 -9.02 -16.00 9.95
C ALA A 191 -8.42 -14.91 10.84
N ASP A 192 -7.18 -15.11 11.27
CA ASP A 192 -6.43 -14.18 12.09
C ASP A 192 -6.25 -12.80 11.43
N SER A 193 -5.91 -12.72 10.13
CA SER A 193 -5.85 -11.42 9.42
C SER A 193 -7.20 -10.73 9.30
N LEU A 194 -8.29 -11.50 9.14
CA LEU A 194 -9.62 -10.93 9.03
C LEU A 194 -10.08 -10.35 10.36
N HIS A 195 -9.81 -11.04 11.47
CA HIS A 195 -10.03 -10.47 12.79
C HIS A 195 -9.17 -9.22 13.02
N ASP A 196 -7.88 -9.23 12.67
CA ASP A 196 -7.05 -8.00 12.78
C ASP A 196 -7.70 -6.82 12.04
N SER A 197 -8.34 -7.08 10.89
CA SER A 197 -8.92 -6.05 10.03
C SER A 197 -10.34 -5.60 10.41
N PHE A 198 -11.09 -6.37 11.20
CA PHE A 198 -12.54 -6.13 11.42
C PHE A 198 -13.00 -6.25 12.87
N ASP A 199 -12.17 -6.79 13.77
CA ASP A 199 -12.50 -7.03 15.16
C ASP A 199 -11.90 -5.95 16.07
N PRO A 200 -12.70 -5.01 16.59
CA PRO A 200 -12.20 -3.91 17.43
C PRO A 200 -11.67 -4.39 18.80
N SER A 201 -11.90 -5.67 19.17
CA SER A 201 -11.26 -6.26 20.35
C SER A 201 -9.78 -6.55 20.14
N ARG A 202 -9.29 -6.56 18.90
CA ARG A 202 -7.86 -6.62 18.56
C ARG A 202 -7.25 -5.24 18.61
N ASN A 203 -6.98 -4.78 19.82
CA ASN A 203 -6.73 -3.39 20.15
C ASN A 203 -5.26 -3.03 20.41
N PHE A 204 -4.29 -3.84 19.99
CA PHE A 204 -2.86 -3.62 20.30
C PHE A 204 -2.38 -2.19 20.02
N ALA A 205 -2.60 -1.68 18.80
CA ALA A 205 -2.21 -0.32 18.43
C ALA A 205 -3.07 0.73 19.14
N THR A 206 -4.39 0.52 19.19
CA THR A 206 -5.35 1.41 19.87
C THR A 206 -4.97 1.63 21.34
N ASP A 207 -4.57 0.56 22.04
CA ASP A 207 -4.19 0.62 23.45
C ASP A 207 -2.92 1.44 23.67
N ILE A 208 -1.91 1.30 22.82
CA ILE A 208 -0.70 2.14 22.86
C ILE A 208 -1.09 3.62 22.64
N ILE A 209 -1.86 3.90 21.58
CA ILE A 209 -2.24 5.27 21.20
C ILE A 209 -3.09 5.94 22.27
N CYS A 210 -4.02 5.23 22.91
CA CYS A 210 -4.94 5.81 23.87
C CYS A 210 -4.37 5.92 25.29
N HIS A 211 -3.45 5.03 25.69
CA HIS A 211 -3.01 4.93 27.09
C HIS A 211 -1.56 5.36 27.35
N CYS A 212 -0.69 5.43 26.34
CA CYS A 212 0.68 5.93 26.53
C CYS A 212 0.75 7.46 26.63
N ASP A 213 1.81 7.99 27.22
CA ASP A 213 2.17 9.40 27.07
C ASP A 213 2.85 9.60 25.71
N LEU A 214 2.26 10.41 24.83
CA LEU A 214 2.78 10.65 23.47
C LEU A 214 3.85 11.75 23.43
N GLU A 215 4.10 12.45 24.53
CA GLU A 215 5.28 13.31 24.66
C GLU A 215 6.56 12.49 24.90
N ASP A 216 6.43 11.30 25.49
CA ASP A 216 7.51 10.33 25.66
C ASP A 216 7.66 9.42 24.44
N LEU A 217 8.54 9.81 23.52
CA LEU A 217 8.76 9.13 22.23
C LEU A 217 9.17 7.64 22.33
N ARG A 218 9.44 7.10 23.52
CA ARG A 218 9.64 5.65 23.71
C ARG A 218 8.45 4.84 23.21
N TYR A 219 7.23 5.39 23.24
CA TYR A 219 6.03 4.66 22.80
C TYR A 219 6.11 4.17 21.35
N LEU A 220 6.82 4.89 20.46
CA LEU A 220 6.97 4.51 19.06
C LEU A 220 7.61 3.12 18.90
N TYR A 221 8.53 2.77 19.80
CA TYR A 221 9.18 1.46 19.78
C TYR A 221 8.29 0.33 20.25
N TYR A 222 7.21 0.62 20.99
CA TYR A 222 6.28 -0.41 21.49
C TYR A 222 5.48 -1.05 20.38
N PHE A 223 5.34 -0.38 19.23
CA PHE A 223 4.71 -0.96 18.05
C PHE A 223 5.55 -2.06 17.40
N GLY A 224 6.83 -2.23 17.74
CA GLY A 224 7.67 -3.28 17.13
C GLY A 224 7.99 -3.08 15.65
N GLU A 225 7.89 -1.84 15.15
CA GLU A 225 8.36 -1.43 13.82
C GLU A 225 9.80 -0.94 13.88
N TYR A 226 10.46 -0.84 12.73
CA TYR A 226 11.71 -0.09 12.63
C TYR A 226 11.41 1.41 12.68
N ILE A 227 12.10 2.14 13.55
CA ILE A 227 11.86 3.56 13.80
C ILE A 227 13.09 4.36 13.35
N SER A 228 12.86 5.28 12.41
CA SER A 228 13.84 6.20 11.85
C SER A 228 13.66 7.62 12.39
N GLU A 229 14.41 8.58 11.83
CA GLU A 229 14.20 10.01 12.10
C GLU A 229 12.83 10.50 11.60
N ASN A 230 12.24 9.88 10.57
CA ASN A 230 10.94 10.29 10.04
C ASN A 230 9.84 10.18 11.11
N GLU A 231 9.71 9.04 11.78
CA GLU A 231 8.70 8.83 12.83
C GLU A 231 8.96 9.75 14.03
N LEU A 232 10.22 9.84 14.47
CA LEU A 232 10.60 10.62 15.65
C LEU A 232 10.37 12.12 15.45
N GLU A 233 10.80 12.69 14.32
CA GLU A 233 10.64 14.12 14.04
C GLU A 233 9.19 14.48 13.69
N THR A 234 8.42 13.56 13.10
CA THR A 234 6.98 13.74 12.92
C THR A 234 6.26 13.83 14.26
N ALA A 235 6.48 12.86 15.16
CA ALA A 235 5.87 12.87 16.49
C ALA A 235 6.25 14.12 17.28
N LYS A 236 7.54 14.52 17.26
CA LYS A 236 8.01 15.76 17.88
C LYS A 236 7.31 16.99 17.31
N TYR A 237 7.22 17.11 15.99
CA TYR A 237 6.59 18.25 15.35
C TYR A 237 5.10 18.33 15.69
N LEU A 238 4.38 17.21 15.61
CA LEU A 238 2.97 17.16 16.01
C LEU A 238 2.80 17.56 17.47
N ASN A 239 3.71 17.19 18.38
CA ASN A 239 3.71 17.63 19.78
C ASN A 239 3.91 19.16 19.95
N THR A 240 4.46 19.86 18.95
CA THR A 240 4.55 21.34 18.98
C THR A 240 3.26 22.04 18.57
N LEU A 241 2.35 21.36 17.88
CA LEU A 241 1.10 21.95 17.43
C LEU A 241 0.16 22.20 18.60
N SER A 242 -0.67 23.23 18.49
CA SER A 242 -1.73 23.48 19.48
C SER A 242 -2.83 22.41 19.41
N ASP A 243 -3.54 22.19 20.51
CA ASP A 243 -4.68 21.25 20.54
C ASP A 243 -5.74 21.62 19.50
N LYS A 244 -5.93 22.92 19.24
CA LYS A 244 -6.84 23.38 18.18
C LYS A 244 -6.37 22.92 16.80
N GLN A 245 -5.08 23.04 16.49
CA GLN A 245 -4.56 22.59 15.18
C GLN A 245 -4.73 21.08 15.00
N ILE A 246 -4.41 20.28 16.02
CA ILE A 246 -4.62 18.83 15.99
C ILE A 246 -6.10 18.49 15.82
N HIS A 247 -6.98 19.17 16.56
CA HIS A 247 -8.43 19.01 16.45
C HIS A 247 -8.94 19.34 15.05
N ASP A 248 -8.54 20.47 14.47
CA ASP A 248 -8.97 20.91 13.13
C ASP A 248 -8.45 19.97 12.04
N MET A 249 -7.22 19.46 12.15
CA MET A 249 -6.66 18.46 11.25
C MET A 249 -7.46 17.16 11.29
N ALA A 250 -7.72 16.63 12.49
CA ALA A 250 -8.54 15.45 12.67
C ALA A 250 -9.98 15.66 12.19
N PHE A 251 -10.55 16.85 12.43
CA PHE A 251 -11.91 17.18 12.00
C PHE A 251 -12.02 17.24 10.48
N THR A 252 -11.05 17.83 9.80
CA THR A 252 -11.00 17.86 8.32
C THR A 252 -11.11 16.44 7.76
N PHE A 253 -10.38 15.50 8.37
CA PHE A 253 -10.37 14.10 7.98
C PHE A 253 -11.65 13.34 8.35
N THR A 254 -12.10 13.39 9.60
CA THR A 254 -13.29 12.64 10.05
C THR A 254 -14.61 13.21 9.53
N ASP A 255 -14.69 14.53 9.32
CA ASP A 255 -15.86 15.16 8.70
C ASP A 255 -15.90 14.91 7.19
N GLY A 256 -14.74 14.84 6.52
CA GLY A 256 -14.62 14.30 5.17
C GLY A 256 -15.23 12.91 5.10
N TYR A 257 -14.74 11.96 5.91
CA TYR A 257 -15.31 10.62 6.02
C TYR A 257 -16.84 10.60 6.21
N ARG A 258 -17.38 11.40 7.15
CA ARG A 258 -18.83 11.51 7.38
C ARG A 258 -19.58 12.07 6.17
N ARG A 259 -19.01 13.05 5.45
CA ARG A 259 -19.60 13.63 4.22
C ARG A 259 -19.63 12.61 3.09
N GLY A 260 -18.60 11.79 2.91
CA GLY A 260 -18.59 10.72 1.90
C GLY A 260 -19.78 9.76 2.05
N PHE A 261 -20.10 9.36 3.27
CA PHE A 261 -21.31 8.57 3.54
C PHE A 261 -22.61 9.28 3.12
N ALA A 262 -22.71 10.58 3.42
CA ALA A 262 -23.89 11.37 3.03
C ALA A 262 -23.98 11.57 1.50
N LEU A 263 -22.85 11.72 0.82
CA LEU A 263 -22.77 11.87 -0.64
C LEU A 263 -23.27 10.62 -1.38
N TYR A 264 -22.89 9.45 -0.88
CA TYR A 264 -23.28 8.17 -1.46
C TYR A 264 -24.62 7.62 -0.94
N ASP A 265 -25.35 8.40 -0.13
CA ASP A 265 -26.60 7.98 0.54
C ASP A 265 -26.45 6.67 1.33
N ILE A 266 -25.29 6.48 1.95
CA ILE A 266 -24.98 5.32 2.80
C ILE A 266 -25.28 5.69 4.25
N ASP A 267 -26.14 4.91 4.91
CA ASP A 267 -26.46 5.13 6.33
C ASP A 267 -25.28 4.75 7.22
N LEU A 268 -24.52 5.74 7.69
CA LEU A 268 -23.41 5.53 8.62
C LEU A 268 -23.89 4.99 9.98
N SER A 269 -25.13 5.26 10.39
CA SER A 269 -25.61 4.94 11.75
C SER A 269 -25.78 3.45 12.01
N VAL A 270 -25.84 2.62 10.95
CA VAL A 270 -25.86 1.16 11.07
C VAL A 270 -24.48 0.55 11.17
N LYS A 271 -23.41 1.33 10.94
CA LYS A 271 -22.02 0.87 11.04
C LYS A 271 -21.48 1.07 12.45
N LYS A 272 -20.52 0.23 12.84
CA LYS A 272 -19.92 0.22 14.18
C LYS A 272 -18.40 0.29 14.19
N THR A 273 -17.71 -0.03 13.10
CA THR A 273 -16.24 -0.07 13.06
C THR A 273 -15.66 0.69 11.88
N VAL A 274 -14.47 1.27 12.07
CA VAL A 274 -13.70 1.98 11.03
C VAL A 274 -12.25 1.51 11.05
N ASN A 275 -11.66 1.30 9.87
CA ASN A 275 -10.27 0.91 9.76
C ASN A 275 -9.36 2.14 9.67
N ILE A 276 -8.57 2.42 10.71
CA ILE A 276 -7.61 3.54 10.67
C ILE A 276 -6.24 3.03 10.23
N ARG A 277 -5.72 3.59 9.14
CA ARG A 277 -4.44 3.21 8.53
C ARG A 277 -3.55 4.44 8.45
N TYR A 278 -2.28 4.32 8.86
CA TYR A 278 -1.39 5.47 8.95
C TYR A 278 0.09 5.07 9.11
N HIS A 279 1.01 5.99 8.83
CA HIS A 279 2.43 5.81 9.11
C HIS A 279 2.77 6.22 10.55
N LEU A 280 3.61 5.47 11.26
CA LEU A 280 4.00 5.81 12.64
C LEU A 280 4.60 7.23 12.74
N GLY A 281 4.40 7.87 13.89
CA GLY A 281 4.75 9.27 14.15
C GLY A 281 3.53 10.21 14.18
N PHE A 282 2.37 9.77 13.67
CA PHE A 282 1.13 10.54 13.66
C PHE A 282 0.20 10.28 14.85
N GLU A 283 0.64 9.58 15.89
CA GLU A 283 -0.23 9.06 16.97
C GLU A 283 -0.97 10.14 17.74
N ARG A 284 -0.39 11.34 17.90
CA ARG A 284 -1.10 12.48 18.52
C ARG A 284 -2.33 12.87 17.70
N LEU A 285 -2.21 12.88 16.38
CA LEU A 285 -3.34 13.11 15.47
C LEU A 285 -4.32 11.93 15.51
N ILE A 286 -3.82 10.69 15.45
CA ILE A 286 -4.66 9.49 15.46
C ILE A 286 -5.48 9.37 16.76
N ARG A 287 -4.93 9.76 17.91
CA ARG A 287 -5.68 9.81 19.18
C ARG A 287 -6.91 10.71 19.07
N GLU A 288 -6.78 11.87 18.45
CA GLU A 288 -7.91 12.78 18.24
C GLU A 288 -8.87 12.23 17.18
N VAL A 289 -8.37 11.61 16.11
CA VAL A 289 -9.19 10.92 15.10
C VAL A 289 -10.04 9.81 15.73
N ILE A 290 -9.46 8.99 16.61
CA ILE A 290 -10.19 7.96 17.38
C ILE A 290 -11.32 8.60 18.19
N ALA A 291 -11.02 9.67 18.94
CA ALA A 291 -12.01 10.35 19.78
C ALA A 291 -13.16 10.95 18.95
N GLN A 292 -12.88 11.41 17.73
CA GLN A 292 -13.89 11.94 16.82
C GLN A 292 -14.74 10.84 16.17
N PHE A 293 -14.15 9.72 15.75
CA PHE A 293 -14.90 8.57 15.25
C PHE A 293 -15.80 7.94 16.33
N GLN A 294 -15.34 7.90 17.58
CA GLN A 294 -16.19 7.44 18.70
C GLN A 294 -17.43 8.33 18.89
N LYS A 295 -17.33 9.65 18.63
CA LYS A 295 -18.49 10.55 18.64
C LYS A 295 -19.46 10.29 17.48
N LEU A 296 -18.98 9.71 16.38
CA LEU A 296 -19.79 9.23 15.26
C LEU A 296 -20.35 7.81 15.49
N GLY A 297 -20.07 7.19 16.63
CA GLY A 297 -20.54 5.84 16.96
C GLY A 297 -19.64 4.70 16.47
N LEU A 298 -18.44 5.01 15.95
CA LEU A 298 -17.51 4.03 15.39
C LEU A 298 -16.39 3.68 16.36
N GLN A 299 -16.05 2.40 16.45
CA GLN A 299 -14.86 1.90 17.13
C GLN A 299 -13.71 1.72 16.14
N PRO A 300 -12.47 2.09 16.52
CA PRO A 300 -11.32 1.94 15.64
C PRO A 300 -10.85 0.48 15.56
N CYS A 301 -10.61 0.02 14.35
CA CYS A 301 -9.79 -1.17 14.06
C CYS A 301 -8.45 -0.66 13.48
N ILE A 302 -7.34 -0.90 14.20
CA ILE A 302 -6.01 -0.40 13.83
C ILE A 302 -5.05 -1.59 13.82
N TYR A 303 -4.71 -2.05 12.62
CA TYR A 303 -3.93 -3.26 12.40
C TYR A 303 -2.67 -3.00 11.61
N ARG A 304 -1.65 -3.84 11.79
CA ARG A 304 -0.34 -3.71 11.15
C ARG A 304 -0.40 -4.10 9.68
N ALA A 305 0.45 -3.45 8.88
CA ALA A 305 0.86 -3.99 7.58
C ALA A 305 1.43 -5.42 7.68
N ALA A 306 1.06 -6.26 6.72
CA ALA A 306 1.44 -7.68 6.73
C ALA A 306 2.95 -7.89 6.56
N VAL A 307 3.56 -8.70 7.44
CA VAL A 307 5.00 -9.01 7.41
C VAL A 307 5.34 -10.36 6.77
N SER A 308 4.41 -11.33 6.83
CA SER A 308 4.60 -12.67 6.25
C SER A 308 4.65 -12.62 4.73
N ILE A 309 5.56 -13.39 4.12
CA ILE A 309 5.75 -13.43 2.67
C ILE A 309 4.48 -13.88 1.91
N SER A 310 3.59 -14.62 2.58
CA SER A 310 2.31 -15.06 2.02
C SER A 310 1.26 -13.95 1.87
N ARG A 311 1.44 -12.83 2.57
CA ARG A 311 0.45 -11.73 2.66
C ARG A 311 1.02 -10.37 2.22
N ARG A 312 2.27 -10.31 1.75
CA ARG A 312 2.85 -9.06 1.23
C ARG A 312 2.09 -8.59 0.01
N ASN A 313 1.84 -7.29 -0.03
CA ASN A 313 1.19 -6.63 -1.14
C ASN A 313 2.26 -5.95 -2.00
N LEU A 314 2.27 -6.27 -3.29
CA LEU A 314 3.19 -5.67 -4.27
C LEU A 314 2.95 -4.16 -4.43
N ARG A 315 1.78 -3.66 -4.06
CA ARG A 315 1.37 -2.25 -4.17
C ARG A 315 1.70 -1.41 -2.93
N GLY A 316 2.32 -2.00 -1.91
CA GLY A 316 2.71 -1.29 -0.69
C GLY A 316 2.06 -1.82 0.59
N LYS A 317 2.34 -1.16 1.71
CA LYS A 317 1.90 -1.55 3.05
C LYS A 317 0.46 -1.09 3.29
N VAL A 318 -0.37 -1.95 3.91
CA VAL A 318 -1.79 -1.64 4.23
C VAL A 318 -2.03 -1.91 5.70
N GLY A 319 -2.44 -0.88 6.46
CA GLY A 319 -2.51 -0.92 7.93
C GLY A 319 -1.68 0.22 8.50
N TYR A 320 -1.20 0.08 9.74
CA TYR A 320 -0.11 0.91 10.26
C TYR A 320 1.25 0.28 9.97
N TYR A 321 2.27 1.12 9.82
CA TYR A 321 3.65 0.70 9.59
C TYR A 321 4.63 1.82 9.97
N GLY A 322 5.88 1.46 10.26
CA GLY A 322 7.00 2.39 10.38
C GLY A 322 7.93 2.31 9.17
N ALA A 323 9.09 2.94 9.30
CA ALA A 323 10.10 3.04 8.26
C ALA A 323 10.53 1.68 7.72
N SER A 324 10.85 1.66 6.44
CA SER A 324 11.57 0.55 5.84
C SER A 324 13.00 0.51 6.40
N PRO A 325 13.46 -0.59 7.02
CA PRO A 325 14.86 -0.71 7.43
C PRO A 325 15.80 -0.72 6.23
N ASN A 326 15.29 -1.13 5.06
CA ASN A 326 15.97 -1.13 3.77
C ASN A 326 14.95 -1.40 2.64
N LYS A 327 14.73 -0.41 1.76
CA LYS A 327 13.78 -0.51 0.63
C LYS A 327 14.20 -1.57 -0.41
N GLN A 328 15.51 -1.81 -0.58
CA GLN A 328 16.02 -2.88 -1.44
C GLN A 328 15.72 -4.27 -0.89
N TYR A 329 15.76 -4.44 0.44
CA TYR A 329 15.33 -5.69 1.08
C TYR A 329 13.85 -5.98 0.82
N GLU A 330 12.97 -4.99 1.03
CA GLU A 330 11.54 -5.16 0.75
C GLU A 330 11.30 -5.47 -0.74
N TYR A 331 12.02 -4.80 -1.65
CA TYR A 331 11.94 -5.05 -3.09
C TYR A 331 12.41 -6.47 -3.46
N ASP A 332 13.57 -6.91 -2.97
CA ASP A 332 14.15 -8.22 -3.28
C ASP A 332 13.23 -9.39 -2.90
N HIS A 333 12.39 -9.19 -1.87
CA HIS A 333 11.51 -10.22 -1.30
C HIS A 333 10.02 -10.03 -1.60
N ARG A 334 9.67 -9.15 -2.55
CA ARG A 334 8.27 -8.84 -2.86
C ARG A 334 7.51 -10.00 -3.52
N MET A 335 8.23 -10.97 -4.10
CA MET A 335 7.66 -12.14 -4.82
C MET A 335 8.12 -13.49 -4.24
N ASP A 336 8.51 -13.53 -2.96
CA ASP A 336 9.04 -14.75 -2.33
C ASP A 336 8.02 -15.90 -2.29
N ASP A 337 6.73 -15.57 -2.30
CA ASP A 337 5.67 -16.56 -2.38
C ASP A 337 5.65 -17.34 -3.70
N ALA A 338 6.39 -16.90 -4.73
CA ALA A 338 6.66 -17.69 -5.93
C ALA A 338 7.28 -19.08 -5.62
N LEU A 339 7.85 -19.28 -4.42
CA LEU A 339 8.32 -20.59 -3.96
C LEU A 339 7.20 -21.62 -3.77
N PHE A 340 6.02 -21.19 -3.34
CA PHE A 340 4.93 -22.10 -2.94
C PHE A 340 3.60 -21.80 -3.63
N TYR A 341 3.49 -20.67 -4.35
CA TYR A 341 2.22 -20.27 -4.94
C TYR A 341 1.85 -21.14 -6.15
N ASP A 342 0.88 -22.03 -5.94
CA ASP A 342 0.28 -22.86 -6.98
C ASP A 342 -1.26 -22.84 -6.92
N LYS A 343 -1.91 -23.63 -7.78
CA LYS A 343 -3.38 -23.66 -7.84
C LYS A 343 -3.97 -24.22 -6.55
N ALA A 344 -3.38 -25.29 -6.00
CA ALA A 344 -3.92 -25.93 -4.82
C ALA A 344 -3.85 -24.99 -3.60
N TYR A 345 -2.75 -24.27 -3.46
CA TYR A 345 -2.61 -23.24 -2.43
C TYR A 345 -3.60 -22.08 -2.64
N ALA A 346 -3.76 -21.59 -3.87
CA ALA A 346 -4.73 -20.53 -4.17
C ALA A 346 -6.19 -20.95 -3.88
N ASP A 347 -6.57 -22.17 -4.27
CA ASP A 347 -7.89 -22.74 -3.99
C ASP A 347 -8.11 -22.89 -2.48
N ARG A 348 -7.10 -23.42 -1.75
CA ARG A 348 -7.15 -23.56 -0.29
C ARG A 348 -7.35 -22.22 0.39
N ARG A 349 -6.57 -21.21 0.00
CA ARG A 349 -6.68 -19.85 0.51
C ARG A 349 -8.06 -19.23 0.28
N LEU A 350 -8.65 -19.39 -0.91
CA LEU A 350 -10.01 -18.92 -1.20
C LEU A 350 -11.07 -19.64 -0.35
N GLN A 351 -10.92 -20.96 -0.17
CA GLN A 351 -11.81 -21.73 0.68
C GLN A 351 -11.76 -21.27 2.14
N GLU A 352 -10.57 -21.11 2.71
CA GLU A 352 -10.41 -20.63 4.08
C GLU A 352 -10.88 -19.18 4.24
N GLN A 353 -10.67 -18.34 3.23
CA GLN A 353 -11.19 -16.97 3.20
C GLN A 353 -12.72 -16.97 3.29
N GLU A 354 -13.39 -17.83 2.53
CA GLU A 354 -14.85 -17.92 2.56
C GLU A 354 -15.36 -18.44 3.92
N LEU A 355 -14.70 -19.43 4.51
CA LEU A 355 -15.08 -19.94 5.84
C LEU A 355 -14.87 -18.90 6.93
N ALA A 356 -13.75 -18.19 6.89
CA ALA A 356 -13.43 -17.16 7.86
C ALA A 356 -14.39 -15.96 7.75
N LEU A 357 -14.67 -15.45 6.54
CA LEU A 357 -15.65 -14.37 6.33
C LEU A 357 -17.04 -14.75 6.85
N LYS A 358 -17.49 -16.01 6.63
CA LYS A 358 -18.75 -16.52 7.20
C LYS A 358 -18.74 -16.52 8.73
N SER A 359 -17.58 -16.80 9.35
CA SER A 359 -17.47 -16.83 10.82
C SER A 359 -17.50 -15.45 11.47
N ILE A 360 -17.24 -14.38 10.71
CA ILE A 360 -17.20 -12.99 11.19
C ILE A 360 -18.19 -12.08 10.46
N GLU A 361 -19.27 -12.64 9.91
CA GLU A 361 -20.23 -11.91 9.07
C GLU A 361 -20.79 -10.65 9.77
N ASP A 362 -21.06 -10.73 11.08
CA ASP A 362 -21.50 -9.58 11.89
C ASP A 362 -20.44 -8.45 11.90
N LEU A 363 -19.14 -8.78 12.01
CA LEU A 363 -18.06 -7.80 11.96
C LEU A 363 -17.91 -7.18 10.57
N CYS A 364 -18.13 -7.97 9.51
CA CYS A 364 -18.14 -7.48 8.13
C CYS A 364 -19.30 -6.50 7.90
N MET A 365 -20.49 -6.78 8.42
CA MET A 365 -21.65 -5.88 8.31
C MET A 365 -21.44 -4.57 9.08
N ASP A 366 -20.81 -4.64 10.25
CA ASP A 366 -20.48 -3.50 11.10
C ASP A 366 -19.42 -2.57 10.50
N PHE A 367 -18.67 -3.04 9.51
CA PHE A 367 -17.56 -2.31 8.90
C PHE A 367 -18.03 -1.15 8.02
N ALA A 368 -17.53 0.04 8.34
CA ALA A 368 -17.81 1.27 7.60
C ALA A 368 -16.85 1.49 6.40
N GLY A 369 -15.64 0.94 6.46
CA GLY A 369 -14.60 1.20 5.47
C GLY A 369 -13.32 1.79 6.07
N PRO A 370 -12.30 2.06 5.24
CA PRO A 370 -11.02 2.57 5.69
C PRO A 370 -10.97 4.11 5.80
N ALA A 371 -10.30 4.60 6.83
CA ALA A 371 -9.83 5.96 6.98
C ALA A 371 -8.28 5.93 6.93
N LEU A 372 -7.70 6.44 5.85
CA LEU A 372 -6.27 6.37 5.57
C LEU A 372 -5.58 7.74 5.66
N ILE A 373 -4.52 7.82 6.45
CA ILE A 373 -3.55 8.92 6.40
C ILE A 373 -2.32 8.43 5.64
N GLU A 374 -2.13 8.92 4.42
CA GLU A 374 -0.94 8.67 3.61
C GLU A 374 0.20 9.63 3.94
N THR A 375 1.40 9.23 3.53
CA THR A 375 2.61 10.02 3.68
C THR A 375 3.28 10.27 2.35
N PHE A 376 4.05 11.36 2.26
CA PHE A 376 4.83 11.68 1.07
C PHE A 376 6.13 12.41 1.39
N GLY A 377 6.98 12.66 0.40
CA GLY A 377 8.22 13.42 0.57
C GLY A 377 9.47 12.58 0.78
N GLU A 378 9.35 11.25 0.84
CA GLU A 378 10.50 10.34 0.89
C GLU A 378 11.32 10.43 -0.39
N THR A 379 12.62 10.09 -0.30
CA THR A 379 13.48 9.99 -1.46
C THR A 379 12.98 8.87 -2.38
N PRO A 380 12.74 9.15 -3.68
CA PRO A 380 12.35 8.12 -4.63
C PRO A 380 13.33 6.96 -4.64
N PHE A 381 12.81 5.75 -4.51
CA PHE A 381 13.62 4.54 -4.44
C PHE A 381 13.79 3.95 -5.84
N ASN A 382 15.06 3.82 -6.27
CA ASN A 382 15.41 3.17 -7.53
C ASN A 382 15.94 1.75 -7.24
N PRO A 383 15.12 0.70 -7.35
CA PRO A 383 15.55 -0.65 -7.05
C PRO A 383 16.62 -1.16 -8.02
N VAL A 384 17.53 -1.98 -7.49
CA VAL A 384 18.47 -2.79 -8.28
C VAL A 384 17.84 -4.16 -8.53
N GLU A 385 17.63 -4.53 -9.79
CA GLU A 385 17.17 -5.88 -10.14
C GLU A 385 18.29 -6.90 -9.89
N LYS A 386 18.04 -7.84 -8.95
CA LYS A 386 18.91 -8.99 -8.70
C LYS A 386 18.37 -10.21 -9.42
N LYS A 387 19.23 -10.91 -10.17
CA LYS A 387 18.85 -12.15 -10.89
C LYS A 387 18.50 -13.29 -9.94
N GLU A 388 18.97 -13.21 -8.70
CA GLU A 388 18.72 -14.16 -7.62
C GLU A 388 17.38 -13.93 -6.92
N ALA A 389 16.80 -12.72 -7.03
CA ALA A 389 15.47 -12.44 -6.48
C ALA A 389 14.42 -13.28 -7.21
N LEU A 390 13.45 -13.81 -6.44
CA LEU A 390 12.39 -14.64 -6.99
C LEU A 390 11.47 -13.80 -7.89
N GLN A 391 10.96 -14.45 -8.93
CA GLN A 391 10.03 -13.86 -9.90
C GLN A 391 8.92 -14.86 -10.19
N TYR A 392 7.71 -14.36 -10.42
CA TYR A 392 6.63 -15.22 -10.87
C TYR A 392 6.91 -15.78 -12.26
N SER A 393 6.66 -17.08 -12.43
CA SER A 393 6.45 -17.62 -13.77
C SER A 393 5.15 -17.05 -14.38
N ALA A 394 5.05 -17.03 -15.71
CA ALA A 394 3.82 -16.61 -16.40
C ALA A 394 2.56 -17.35 -15.90
N LYS A 395 2.73 -18.63 -15.52
CA LYS A 395 1.66 -19.45 -14.94
C LYS A 395 1.24 -18.97 -13.55
N GLN A 396 2.19 -18.58 -12.70
CA GLN A 396 1.91 -18.06 -11.37
C GLN A 396 1.29 -16.67 -11.44
N GLN A 397 1.79 -15.82 -12.32
CA GLN A 397 1.27 -14.49 -12.56
C GLN A 397 -0.20 -14.52 -12.99
N LYS A 398 -0.53 -15.36 -13.98
CA LYS A 398 -1.93 -15.57 -14.39
C LYS A 398 -2.81 -16.03 -13.22
N ARG A 399 -2.34 -16.99 -12.43
CA ARG A 399 -3.08 -17.50 -11.25
C ARG A 399 -3.28 -16.45 -10.17
N LYS A 400 -2.30 -15.56 -9.97
CA LYS A 400 -2.41 -14.45 -9.01
C LYS A 400 -3.51 -13.48 -9.41
N VAL A 401 -3.56 -13.10 -10.68
CA VAL A 401 -4.64 -12.25 -11.23
C VAL A 401 -6.00 -12.94 -11.07
N GLU A 402 -6.11 -14.22 -11.42
CA GLU A 402 -7.34 -15.01 -11.24
C GLU A 402 -7.78 -15.10 -9.76
N TYR A 403 -6.84 -15.35 -8.85
CA TYR A 403 -7.09 -15.38 -7.41
C TYR A 403 -7.53 -14.00 -6.89
N GLN A 404 -6.89 -12.91 -7.32
CA GLN A 404 -7.23 -11.55 -6.89
C GLN A 404 -8.65 -11.19 -7.31
N ALA A 405 -9.03 -11.46 -8.56
CA ALA A 405 -10.39 -11.26 -9.05
C ALA A 405 -11.41 -12.11 -8.25
N ALA A 406 -11.12 -13.40 -8.03
CA ALA A 406 -12.00 -14.29 -7.27
C ALA A 406 -12.13 -13.86 -5.79
N ASN A 407 -11.03 -13.44 -5.17
CA ASN A 407 -11.00 -12.97 -3.80
C ASN A 407 -11.73 -11.63 -3.63
N GLY A 408 -11.57 -10.70 -4.58
CA GLY A 408 -12.31 -9.43 -4.60
C GLY A 408 -13.82 -9.68 -4.69
N ALA A 409 -14.25 -10.53 -5.63
CA ALA A 409 -15.65 -10.93 -5.73
C ALA A 409 -16.17 -11.63 -4.47
N LEU A 410 -15.36 -12.49 -3.84
CA LEU A 410 -15.68 -13.14 -2.57
C LEU A 410 -15.90 -12.12 -1.45
N VAL A 411 -14.95 -11.20 -1.24
CA VAL A 411 -15.02 -10.16 -0.19
C VAL A 411 -16.21 -9.25 -0.40
N ASN A 412 -16.48 -8.82 -1.64
CA ASN A 412 -17.62 -7.95 -1.97
C ASN A 412 -18.99 -8.58 -1.61
N ARG A 413 -19.09 -9.91 -1.48
CA ARG A 413 -20.34 -10.56 -1.00
C ARG A 413 -20.61 -10.34 0.49
N PHE A 414 -19.56 -10.14 1.28
CA PHE A 414 -19.65 -9.95 2.74
C PHE A 414 -19.52 -8.49 3.14
N ILE A 415 -18.76 -7.72 2.36
CA ILE A 415 -18.55 -6.28 2.53
C ILE A 415 -18.84 -5.64 1.17
N PRO A 416 -20.13 -5.42 0.85
CA PRO A 416 -20.50 -4.77 -0.40
C PRO A 416 -19.93 -3.35 -0.45
N GLY A 417 -19.21 -3.02 -1.54
CA GLY A 417 -18.59 -1.70 -1.72
C GLY A 417 -19.62 -0.57 -1.61
N ASP A 418 -20.83 -0.82 -2.11
CA ASP A 418 -21.99 0.08 -2.08
C ASP A 418 -22.59 0.31 -0.68
N GLN A 419 -22.04 -0.32 0.36
CA GLN A 419 -22.43 -0.15 1.77
C GLN A 419 -21.29 0.38 2.64
N THR A 420 -20.15 0.74 2.04
CA THR A 420 -18.98 1.28 2.74
C THR A 420 -18.50 2.55 2.07
N SER A 421 -17.73 3.36 2.79
CA SER A 421 -17.04 4.50 2.20
C SER A 421 -15.66 4.65 2.84
N PHE A 422 -14.82 5.48 2.25
CA PHE A 422 -13.47 5.71 2.72
C PHE A 422 -13.17 7.19 2.83
N SER A 423 -12.09 7.52 3.53
CA SER A 423 -11.47 8.82 3.40
C SER A 423 -9.96 8.68 3.39
N ILE A 424 -9.31 9.51 2.60
CA ILE A 424 -7.87 9.53 2.43
C ILE A 424 -7.36 10.97 2.51
N ILE A 425 -6.28 11.17 3.26
CA ILE A 425 -5.60 12.47 3.43
C ILE A 425 -4.09 12.23 3.50
N ALA A 426 -3.27 13.16 3.00
CA ALA A 426 -1.82 12.99 3.00
C ALA A 426 -1.07 14.11 3.74
N TYR A 427 0.06 13.74 4.36
CA TYR A 427 1.00 14.67 5.03
C TYR A 427 2.47 14.35 4.65
N PRO A 428 3.36 15.35 4.61
CA PRO A 428 4.76 15.10 4.30
C PRO A 428 5.48 14.40 5.46
N LEU A 429 6.58 13.71 5.16
CA LEU A 429 7.56 13.22 6.12
C LEU A 429 8.79 14.16 6.20
N PRO A 430 9.54 14.14 7.32
CA PRO A 430 10.74 14.96 7.52
C PRO A 430 11.80 14.84 6.41
N GLU A 431 11.91 13.66 5.79
CA GLU A 431 12.82 13.40 4.66
C GLU A 431 12.66 14.36 3.48
N ILE A 432 11.49 15.01 3.33
CA ILE A 432 11.22 16.00 2.28
C ILE A 432 12.17 17.20 2.31
N GLY A 433 12.86 17.40 3.45
CA GLY A 433 14.01 18.28 3.57
C GLY A 433 13.84 19.37 4.63
N LYS A 434 14.78 20.32 4.62
CA LYS A 434 14.93 21.33 5.70
C LYS A 434 13.72 22.24 5.90
N GLN A 435 12.85 22.36 4.90
CA GLN A 435 11.62 23.15 4.95
C GLN A 435 10.40 22.33 5.39
N TYR A 436 10.61 21.13 5.95
CA TYR A 436 9.57 20.20 6.38
C TYR A 436 8.39 20.88 7.09
N GLN A 437 8.65 21.68 8.13
CA GLN A 437 7.59 22.33 8.91
C GLN A 437 6.77 23.34 8.09
N ASP A 438 7.42 24.08 7.18
CA ASP A 438 6.72 25.01 6.29
C ASP A 438 5.88 24.25 5.26
N ILE A 439 6.43 23.16 4.71
CA ILE A 439 5.71 22.28 3.76
C ILE A 439 4.51 21.63 4.46
N PHE A 440 4.67 21.17 5.71
CA PHE A 440 3.58 20.61 6.50
C PHE A 440 2.46 21.64 6.73
N ALA A 441 2.81 22.88 7.09
CA ALA A 441 1.84 23.95 7.28
C ALA A 441 1.09 24.33 5.97
N ASP A 442 1.81 24.40 4.85
CA ASP A 442 1.19 24.63 3.54
C ASP A 442 0.32 23.42 3.12
N THR A 443 0.71 22.20 3.50
CA THR A 443 -0.10 20.98 3.26
C THR A 443 -1.39 21.01 4.06
N ILE A 444 -1.38 21.45 5.33
CA ILE A 444 -2.61 21.69 6.10
C ILE A 444 -3.51 22.68 5.34
N SER A 445 -2.94 23.78 4.83
CA SER A 445 -3.70 24.79 4.09
C SER A 445 -4.32 24.23 2.80
N VAL A 446 -3.62 23.34 2.10
CA VAL A 446 -4.12 22.61 0.93
C VAL A 446 -5.25 21.64 1.31
N ASN A 447 -5.14 20.94 2.45
CA ASN A 447 -6.17 20.01 2.93
C ASN A 447 -7.43 20.73 3.42
N THR A 448 -7.34 22.00 3.82
CA THR A 448 -8.45 22.80 4.37
C THR A 448 -8.93 23.90 3.43
N LEU A 449 -8.85 23.71 2.11
CA LEU A 449 -9.35 24.68 1.14
C LEU A 449 -10.86 24.94 1.30
N ASP A 450 -11.29 26.15 0.94
CA ASP A 450 -12.69 26.61 1.05
C ASP A 450 -13.59 25.86 0.05
N GLN A 451 -14.36 24.90 0.57
CA GLN A 451 -15.27 24.07 -0.22
C GLN A 451 -16.33 24.88 -0.97
N GLU A 452 -16.91 25.92 -0.38
CA GLU A 452 -17.97 26.72 -1.02
C GLU A 452 -17.43 27.50 -2.23
N LYS A 453 -16.21 28.02 -2.10
CA LYS A 453 -15.50 28.66 -3.20
C LYS A 453 -15.27 27.67 -4.34
N TYR A 454 -14.73 26.49 -4.04
CA TYR A 454 -14.41 25.49 -5.07
C TYR A 454 -15.67 24.88 -5.70
N LEU A 455 -16.70 24.59 -4.90
CA LEU A 455 -18.03 24.18 -5.38
C LEU A 455 -18.56 25.16 -6.44
N THR A 456 -18.49 26.46 -6.17
CA THR A 456 -18.94 27.49 -7.12
C THR A 456 -18.16 27.45 -8.43
N ILE A 457 -16.83 27.31 -8.36
CA ILE A 457 -15.95 27.29 -9.53
C ILE A 457 -16.14 26.00 -10.34
N GLN A 458 -16.08 24.84 -9.68
CA GLN A 458 -16.23 23.52 -10.28
C GLN A 458 -17.61 23.36 -10.92
N SER A 459 -18.67 23.89 -10.31
CA SER A 459 -20.02 23.90 -10.91
C SER A 459 -20.05 24.62 -12.27
N LYS A 460 -19.30 25.71 -12.45
CA LYS A 460 -19.20 26.39 -13.76
C LYS A 460 -18.48 25.55 -14.79
N ILE A 461 -17.45 24.81 -14.37
CA ILE A 461 -16.71 23.90 -15.24
C ILE A 461 -17.63 22.74 -15.66
N ILE A 462 -18.36 22.14 -14.73
CA ILE A 462 -19.33 21.07 -14.97
C ILE A 462 -20.44 21.56 -15.91
N ASP A 463 -21.05 22.72 -15.65
CA ASP A 463 -22.10 23.30 -16.50
C ASP A 463 -21.63 23.48 -17.96
N ALA A 464 -20.36 23.84 -18.17
CA ALA A 464 -19.78 23.93 -19.51
C ALA A 464 -19.53 22.54 -20.11
N LEU A 465 -18.97 21.62 -19.33
CA LEU A 465 -18.65 20.25 -19.75
C LEU A 465 -19.90 19.44 -20.07
N ASP A 466 -21.01 19.62 -19.37
CA ASP A 466 -22.30 18.95 -19.61
C ASP A 466 -22.96 19.37 -20.95
N ARG A 467 -22.43 20.39 -21.62
CA ARG A 467 -22.87 20.78 -22.98
C ARG A 467 -22.12 20.06 -24.11
N ALA A 468 -20.99 19.42 -23.82
CA ALA A 468 -20.12 18.82 -24.85
C ALA A 468 -20.66 17.52 -25.44
N ASP A 469 -20.39 17.28 -26.72
CA ASP A 469 -20.35 15.93 -27.28
C ASP A 469 -18.98 15.29 -27.01
N TYR A 470 -17.91 16.08 -27.14
CA TYR A 470 -16.54 15.65 -26.88
C TYR A 470 -15.66 16.83 -26.43
N VAL A 471 -14.53 16.49 -25.82
CA VAL A 471 -13.51 17.44 -25.35
C VAL A 471 -12.20 17.15 -26.06
N THR A 472 -11.51 18.19 -26.52
CA THR A 472 -10.14 18.06 -27.04
C THR A 472 -9.13 18.59 -26.04
N VAL A 473 -8.10 17.81 -25.75
CA VAL A 473 -7.00 18.17 -24.85
C VAL A 473 -5.68 18.13 -25.62
N THR A 474 -4.92 19.21 -25.57
CA THR A 474 -3.65 19.34 -26.29
C THR A 474 -2.49 19.66 -25.34
N GLY A 475 -1.30 19.16 -25.66
CA GLY A 475 -0.05 19.51 -25.00
C GLY A 475 0.65 20.69 -25.68
N ARG A 476 1.60 21.31 -24.99
CA ARG A 476 2.50 22.34 -25.53
C ARG A 476 3.96 22.09 -25.15
N LYS A 477 4.85 22.92 -25.70
CA LYS A 477 6.31 22.80 -25.51
C LYS A 477 6.79 21.43 -26.00
N LYS A 478 7.26 20.57 -25.08
CA LYS A 478 7.71 19.21 -25.37
C LYS A 478 6.59 18.18 -25.22
N ASN A 479 5.49 18.56 -24.60
CA ASN A 479 4.34 17.69 -24.43
C ASN A 479 3.58 17.57 -25.76
N LYS A 480 3.33 16.33 -26.19
CA LYS A 480 2.74 15.99 -27.49
C LYS A 480 1.30 15.48 -27.36
N THR A 481 0.65 15.73 -26.22
CA THR A 481 -0.73 15.30 -26.02
C THR A 481 -1.62 15.86 -27.12
N ASP A 482 -2.46 15.00 -27.69
CA ASP A 482 -3.53 15.36 -28.63
C ASP A 482 -4.61 14.29 -28.46
N LEU A 483 -5.60 14.59 -27.64
CA LEU A 483 -6.68 13.69 -27.26
C LEU A 483 -8.02 14.27 -27.66
N THR A 484 -8.89 13.40 -28.14
CA THR A 484 -10.34 13.61 -28.24
C THR A 484 -11.00 12.68 -27.24
N ILE A 485 -11.76 13.21 -26.29
CA ILE A 485 -12.47 12.47 -25.25
C ILE A 485 -13.96 12.56 -25.55
N ALA A 486 -14.58 11.44 -25.91
CA ALA A 486 -16.02 11.37 -26.14
C ALA A 486 -16.76 11.27 -24.80
N LEU A 487 -17.90 11.95 -24.71
CA LEU A 487 -18.73 11.94 -23.51
C LEU A 487 -20.05 11.21 -23.77
N THR A 488 -20.58 10.57 -22.74
CA THR A 488 -21.91 9.96 -22.77
C THR A 488 -22.96 11.04 -23.07
N PRO A 489 -23.98 10.79 -23.90
CA PRO A 489 -25.06 11.77 -24.10
C PRO A 489 -25.88 11.99 -22.83
N LEU A 490 -26.28 13.25 -22.56
CA LEU A 490 -27.25 13.58 -21.52
C LEU A 490 -28.67 13.57 -22.09
N SER A 491 -29.62 12.97 -21.36
CA SER A 491 -31.02 12.92 -21.76
C SER A 491 -31.81 14.10 -21.19
N ASP A 492 -31.59 14.44 -19.92
CA ASP A 492 -32.21 15.58 -19.23
C ASP A 492 -31.14 16.43 -18.51
N PRO A 493 -30.50 17.41 -19.18
CA PRO A 493 -29.45 18.24 -18.58
C PRO A 493 -29.89 19.07 -17.36
N ALA A 494 -31.20 19.18 -17.10
CA ALA A 494 -31.72 19.85 -15.91
C ALA A 494 -31.70 18.96 -14.66
N LYS A 495 -31.54 17.63 -14.83
CA LYS A 495 -31.57 16.64 -13.75
C LYS A 495 -30.38 15.69 -13.76
N GLU A 496 -29.65 15.63 -14.85
CA GLU A 496 -28.52 14.71 -15.05
C GLU A 496 -27.24 15.51 -15.26
N THR A 497 -26.13 14.94 -14.81
CA THR A 497 -24.78 15.44 -15.05
C THR A 497 -23.85 14.27 -15.36
N ARG A 498 -22.78 14.55 -16.09
CA ARG A 498 -21.75 13.54 -16.41
C ARG A 498 -20.59 13.58 -15.44
N PHE A 499 -20.32 14.76 -14.88
CA PHE A 499 -19.15 14.98 -14.06
C PHE A 499 -19.52 14.99 -12.58
N GLU A 500 -18.78 14.25 -11.78
CA GLU A 500 -18.81 14.36 -10.34
C GLU A 500 -18.02 15.58 -9.88
N ASN A 501 -18.55 16.31 -8.91
CA ASN A 501 -17.84 17.36 -8.23
C ASN A 501 -17.12 16.81 -7.00
N CYS A 502 -15.83 16.52 -7.16
CA CYS A 502 -14.99 16.01 -6.08
C CYS A 502 -14.61 17.14 -5.12
N LEU A 503 -15.41 17.27 -4.06
CA LEU A 503 -15.11 18.04 -2.88
C LEU A 503 -14.40 17.13 -1.85
N ALA A 504 -13.94 17.70 -0.74
CA ALA A 504 -13.16 16.99 0.29
C ALA A 504 -14.04 16.05 1.15
N ASP A 505 -14.76 15.15 0.47
CA ASP A 505 -15.79 14.25 1.00
C ASP A 505 -15.29 12.79 1.06
N VAL A 506 -14.29 12.43 0.27
CA VAL A 506 -13.56 11.16 0.34
C VAL A 506 -12.07 11.37 0.14
N ASN A 507 -11.69 12.08 -0.92
CA ASN A 507 -10.33 12.44 -1.25
C ASN A 507 -10.01 13.84 -0.71
N ILE A 508 -9.04 13.93 0.20
CA ILE A 508 -8.58 15.21 0.78
C ILE A 508 -7.12 15.42 0.36
N PRO A 509 -6.80 16.51 -0.35
CA PRO A 509 -7.59 17.73 -0.54
C PRO A 509 -8.65 17.62 -1.65
N LEU A 510 -9.59 18.58 -1.67
CA LEU A 510 -10.49 18.78 -2.82
C LEU A 510 -9.72 19.21 -4.08
N GLY A 511 -10.42 19.21 -5.21
CA GLY A 511 -10.05 20.07 -6.34
C GLY A 511 -9.91 19.34 -7.66
N GLU A 512 -10.95 18.62 -8.07
CA GLU A 512 -11.13 18.12 -9.43
C GLU A 512 -12.61 18.00 -9.78
N VAL A 513 -12.92 17.87 -11.07
CA VAL A 513 -14.19 17.36 -11.56
C VAL A 513 -13.90 16.24 -12.55
N PHE A 514 -14.60 15.11 -12.45
CA PHE A 514 -14.24 13.90 -13.19
C PHE A 514 -15.45 13.14 -13.72
N THR A 515 -15.23 12.31 -14.75
CA THR A 515 -16.25 11.45 -15.38
C THR A 515 -15.62 10.14 -15.82
N SER A 516 -16.42 9.07 -15.98
CA SER A 516 -16.02 7.98 -16.87
C SER A 516 -16.28 8.39 -18.32
N PRO A 517 -15.25 8.41 -19.18
CA PRO A 517 -15.42 8.78 -20.58
C PRO A 517 -16.14 7.67 -21.35
N LYS A 518 -16.83 8.05 -22.43
CA LYS A 518 -17.32 7.07 -23.40
C LYS A 518 -16.13 6.56 -24.19
N LEU A 519 -15.93 5.25 -24.21
CA LEU A 519 -14.77 4.65 -24.90
C LEU A 519 -14.84 4.88 -26.40
N SER A 520 -15.94 4.47 -27.05
CA SER A 520 -16.12 4.72 -28.49
C SER A 520 -16.11 6.22 -28.82
N GLY A 521 -15.19 6.62 -29.70
CA GLY A 521 -14.93 8.02 -30.07
C GLY A 521 -13.79 8.67 -29.28
N THR A 522 -13.33 8.08 -28.18
CA THR A 522 -12.16 8.56 -27.43
C THR A 522 -10.87 8.09 -28.10
N ASN A 523 -10.05 9.01 -28.61
CA ASN A 523 -8.89 8.68 -29.44
C ASN A 523 -7.74 9.66 -29.25
N GLY A 524 -6.52 9.23 -29.56
CA GLY A 524 -5.36 10.12 -29.67
C GLY A 524 -4.18 9.67 -28.83
N THR A 525 -3.31 10.61 -28.48
CA THR A 525 -2.09 10.33 -27.70
C THR A 525 -2.08 11.14 -26.42
N LEU A 526 -1.96 10.46 -25.28
CA LEU A 526 -1.56 11.06 -24.01
C LEU A 526 -0.03 11.04 -23.94
N HIS A 527 0.59 12.17 -23.62
CA HIS A 527 2.04 12.26 -23.47
C HIS A 527 2.38 13.15 -22.27
N VAL A 528 3.32 12.73 -21.43
CA VAL A 528 3.88 13.56 -20.35
C VAL A 528 5.41 13.46 -20.38
N THR A 529 6.10 14.59 -20.27
CA THR A 529 7.57 14.57 -20.44
C THR A 529 8.27 13.91 -19.26
N LYS A 530 7.69 14.03 -18.07
CA LYS A 530 8.17 13.43 -16.83
C LYS A 530 7.01 13.27 -15.85
N VAL A 531 6.83 12.09 -15.27
CA VAL A 531 5.81 11.81 -14.26
C VAL A 531 6.32 10.76 -13.27
N PHE A 532 5.81 10.77 -12.04
CA PHE A 532 6.04 9.76 -11.03
C PHE A 532 4.72 9.05 -10.75
N LEU A 533 4.69 7.73 -10.92
CA LEU A 533 3.50 6.89 -10.73
C LEU A 533 3.91 5.69 -9.87
N ASN A 534 3.23 5.43 -8.76
CA ASN A 534 3.53 4.30 -7.86
C ASN A 534 5.02 4.23 -7.46
N ASP A 535 5.59 5.35 -7.00
CA ASP A 535 7.01 5.52 -6.64
C ASP A 535 8.02 5.30 -7.77
N LEU A 536 7.55 5.13 -9.01
CA LEU A 536 8.36 4.90 -10.19
C LEU A 536 8.38 6.14 -11.09
N GLU A 537 9.58 6.54 -11.51
CA GLU A 537 9.77 7.66 -12.45
C GLU A 537 9.59 7.19 -13.90
N TYR A 538 8.92 8.01 -14.72
CA TYR A 538 8.76 7.79 -16.16
C TYR A 538 9.22 9.01 -16.95
N HIS A 539 9.97 8.77 -18.02
CA HIS A 539 10.44 9.79 -18.96
C HIS A 539 9.75 9.63 -20.32
N ASP A 540 9.30 10.75 -20.90
CA ASP A 540 8.55 10.79 -22.18
C ASP A 540 7.49 9.68 -22.30
N LEU A 541 6.69 9.52 -21.24
CA LEU A 541 5.62 8.51 -21.21
C LEU A 541 4.56 8.88 -22.25
N SER A 542 4.22 7.92 -23.10
CA SER A 542 3.24 8.08 -24.17
C SER A 542 2.32 6.87 -24.22
N LEU A 543 1.01 7.11 -24.24
CA LEU A 543 -0.05 6.11 -24.44
C LEU A 543 -0.92 6.54 -25.62
N VAL A 544 -1.18 5.63 -26.54
CA VAL A 544 -2.03 5.84 -27.73
C VAL A 544 -3.36 5.13 -27.53
N PHE A 545 -4.47 5.83 -27.72
CA PHE A 545 -5.82 5.32 -27.55
C PHE A 545 -6.55 5.19 -28.89
N GLU A 546 -7.23 4.07 -29.04
CA GLU A 546 -8.19 3.78 -30.11
C GLU A 546 -9.49 3.35 -29.45
N ASP A 547 -10.56 4.12 -29.64
CA ASP A 547 -11.85 3.93 -28.98
C ASP A 547 -11.71 3.69 -27.46
N GLY A 548 -10.96 4.56 -26.79
CA GLY A 548 -10.78 4.58 -25.35
C GLY A 548 -9.90 3.46 -24.79
N VAL A 549 -9.32 2.61 -25.64
CA VAL A 549 -8.49 1.47 -25.22
C VAL A 549 -7.03 1.69 -25.61
N VAL A 550 -6.10 1.35 -24.72
CA VAL A 550 -4.66 1.48 -24.98
C VAL A 550 -4.25 0.57 -26.15
N LYS A 551 -3.77 1.19 -27.23
CA LYS A 551 -3.35 0.51 -28.47
C LYS A 551 -1.84 0.34 -28.58
N ASP A 552 -1.09 1.35 -28.16
CA ASP A 552 0.37 1.32 -28.11
C ASP A 552 0.88 2.22 -26.99
N TYR A 553 2.11 1.98 -26.56
CA TYR A 553 2.73 2.72 -25.45
C TYR A 553 4.26 2.70 -25.54
N SER A 554 4.88 3.75 -24.99
CA SER A 554 6.33 3.87 -24.89
C SER A 554 6.76 4.84 -23.80
N CYS A 555 8.00 4.68 -23.31
CA CYS A 555 8.72 5.67 -22.52
C CYS A 555 10.20 5.69 -22.95
N SER A 556 11.02 6.55 -22.33
CA SER A 556 12.45 6.72 -22.60
C SER A 556 13.35 6.41 -21.40
N ASN A 557 12.85 5.69 -20.39
CA ASN A 557 13.60 5.31 -19.18
C ASN A 557 14.88 4.50 -19.45
N PHE A 558 14.86 3.63 -20.47
CA PHE A 558 15.95 2.76 -20.85
C PHE A 558 16.32 2.95 -22.32
N ASN A 559 17.56 2.58 -22.67
CA ASN A 559 18.05 2.62 -24.05
C ASN A 559 17.39 1.57 -24.98
N SER A 560 16.66 0.59 -24.44
CA SER A 560 15.97 -0.45 -25.21
C SER A 560 14.47 -0.22 -25.22
N LYS A 561 13.87 -0.26 -26.41
CA LYS A 561 12.43 -0.12 -26.61
C LYS A 561 11.66 -1.26 -25.93
N GLU A 562 12.20 -2.47 -25.95
CA GLU A 562 11.62 -3.65 -25.32
C GLU A 562 11.58 -3.49 -23.80
N LYS A 563 12.65 -2.98 -23.19
CA LYS A 563 12.68 -2.68 -21.74
C LYS A 563 11.67 -1.59 -21.36
N ASN A 564 11.57 -0.52 -22.15
CA ASN A 564 10.58 0.55 -21.92
C ASN A 564 9.14 0.03 -22.00
N LYS A 565 8.84 -0.81 -23.00
CA LYS A 565 7.52 -1.45 -23.10
C LYS A 565 7.25 -2.39 -21.92
N LYS A 566 8.22 -3.22 -21.54
CA LYS A 566 8.08 -4.11 -20.38
C LYS A 566 7.83 -3.32 -19.10
N TYR A 567 8.52 -2.21 -18.90
CA TYR A 567 8.36 -1.35 -17.73
C TYR A 567 6.94 -0.76 -17.61
N ILE A 568 6.33 -0.33 -18.72
CA ILE A 568 4.93 0.13 -18.73
C ILE A 568 3.96 -1.05 -18.53
N HIS A 569 4.18 -2.16 -19.22
CA HIS A 569 3.33 -3.35 -19.11
C HIS A 569 3.26 -3.87 -17.67
N ASP A 570 4.41 -3.90 -16.99
CA ASP A 570 4.49 -4.47 -15.64
C ASP A 570 3.92 -3.54 -14.57
N ASN A 571 4.04 -2.22 -14.73
CA ASN A 571 3.78 -1.26 -13.66
C ASN A 571 2.58 -0.33 -13.90
N ILE A 572 2.17 -0.09 -15.16
CA ILE A 572 0.98 0.72 -15.52
C ILE A 572 -0.15 -0.18 -15.99
N LEU A 573 0.15 -1.19 -16.82
CA LEU A 573 -0.87 -2.13 -17.31
C LEU A 573 -1.10 -3.32 -16.39
N PHE A 574 -0.33 -3.45 -15.29
CA PHE A 574 -0.44 -4.56 -14.34
C PHE A 574 -0.47 -5.95 -14.99
N HIS A 575 0.30 -6.11 -16.07
CA HIS A 575 0.39 -7.32 -16.88
C HIS A 575 -0.89 -7.71 -17.66
N HIS A 576 -1.81 -6.77 -17.83
CA HIS A 576 -2.88 -6.88 -18.81
C HIS A 576 -2.34 -6.52 -20.20
N ASP A 577 -2.87 -7.18 -21.23
CA ASP A 577 -2.51 -6.91 -22.63
C ASP A 577 -2.88 -5.47 -23.04
N THR A 578 -3.97 -4.95 -22.48
CA THR A 578 -4.47 -3.58 -22.65
C THR A 578 -5.40 -3.21 -21.50
N LEU A 579 -5.69 -1.92 -21.35
CA LEU A 579 -6.63 -1.35 -20.39
C LEU A 579 -7.44 -0.21 -21.06
N PRO A 580 -8.69 0.02 -20.63
CA PRO A 580 -9.45 1.19 -21.06
C PRO A 580 -9.05 2.46 -20.31
N MET A 581 -9.46 3.62 -20.83
CA MET A 581 -9.47 4.88 -20.10
C MET A 581 -10.66 4.88 -19.14
N GLY A 582 -10.39 4.76 -17.84
CA GLY A 582 -11.40 4.69 -16.80
C GLY A 582 -11.93 6.05 -16.34
N GLU A 583 -11.11 7.09 -16.45
CA GLU A 583 -11.41 8.44 -15.98
C GLU A 583 -10.89 9.51 -16.95
N PHE A 584 -11.65 10.60 -17.05
CA PHE A 584 -11.17 11.89 -17.52
C PHE A 584 -11.56 12.96 -16.50
N ALA A 585 -10.59 13.78 -16.11
CA ALA A 585 -10.80 14.81 -15.09
C ALA A 585 -10.08 16.12 -15.36
N ILE A 586 -10.61 17.18 -14.74
CA ILE A 586 -10.02 18.51 -14.70
C ILE A 586 -9.65 18.81 -13.24
N GLY A 587 -8.37 18.66 -12.88
CA GLY A 587 -7.87 19.17 -11.61
C GLY A 587 -7.99 20.68 -11.54
N THR A 588 -8.40 21.20 -10.38
CA THR A 588 -8.58 22.64 -10.11
C THR A 588 -7.75 23.12 -8.93
N ASN A 589 -6.99 22.25 -8.26
CA ASN A 589 -6.20 22.62 -7.08
C ASN A 589 -4.88 23.31 -7.46
N THR A 590 -4.99 24.56 -7.92
CA THR A 590 -3.84 25.37 -8.31
C THR A 590 -2.98 25.80 -7.11
N THR A 591 -3.54 25.74 -5.89
CA THR A 591 -2.80 25.93 -4.63
C THR A 591 -1.80 24.79 -4.40
N ALA A 592 -2.22 23.53 -4.56
CA ALA A 592 -1.33 22.37 -4.45
C ALA A 592 -0.25 22.40 -5.56
N TYR A 593 -0.63 22.77 -6.79
CA TYR A 593 0.33 22.97 -7.88
C TYR A 593 1.40 24.02 -7.50
N ALA A 594 0.98 25.17 -6.97
CA ALA A 594 1.88 26.24 -6.55
C ALA A 594 2.77 25.81 -5.36
N MET A 595 2.24 25.07 -4.39
CA MET A 595 3.01 24.49 -3.29
C MET A 595 4.12 23.56 -3.84
N GLY A 596 3.77 22.66 -4.76
CA GLY A 596 4.71 21.77 -5.43
C GLY A 596 5.85 22.51 -6.12
N LYS A 597 5.55 23.64 -6.80
CA LYS A 597 6.57 24.50 -7.43
C LYS A 597 7.39 25.30 -6.41
N LYS A 598 6.75 25.89 -5.40
CA LYS A 598 7.38 26.73 -4.36
C LYS A 598 8.52 26.00 -3.64
N TYR A 599 8.30 24.74 -3.30
CA TYR A 599 9.28 23.91 -2.60
C TYR A 599 10.06 22.96 -3.53
N ASN A 600 9.76 22.96 -4.83
CA ASN A 600 10.32 22.01 -5.80
C ASN A 600 10.05 20.53 -5.42
N ILE A 601 8.85 20.24 -4.95
CA ILE A 601 8.41 18.92 -4.46
C ILE A 601 7.30 18.29 -5.31
N SER A 602 6.94 18.85 -6.48
CA SER A 602 5.89 18.29 -7.34
C SER A 602 6.09 16.80 -7.67
N HIS A 603 7.34 16.35 -7.72
CA HIS A 603 7.71 14.95 -7.98
C HIS A 603 7.60 14.02 -6.76
N LEU A 604 7.38 14.61 -5.57
CA LEU A 604 7.24 13.90 -4.30
C LEU A 604 5.81 13.97 -3.78
N LEU A 605 4.89 14.63 -4.49
CA LEU A 605 3.49 14.65 -4.11
C LEU A 605 2.87 13.28 -4.39
N PRO A 606 2.03 12.75 -3.48
CA PRO A 606 1.33 11.50 -3.71
C PRO A 606 0.28 11.71 -4.81
N ILE A 607 -0.14 10.63 -5.47
CA ILE A 607 -1.13 10.68 -6.56
C ILE A 607 -2.39 11.43 -6.12
N LEU A 608 -2.88 11.15 -4.89
CA LEU A 608 -3.98 11.86 -4.23
C LEU A 608 -3.94 13.38 -4.37
N ILE A 609 -2.75 13.99 -4.25
CA ILE A 609 -2.58 15.44 -4.40
C ILE A 609 -2.24 15.77 -5.86
N ALA A 610 -1.37 15.00 -6.50
CA ALA A 610 -0.84 15.28 -7.82
C ALA A 610 -1.90 15.27 -8.93
N GLU A 611 -2.89 14.38 -8.87
CA GLU A 611 -4.02 14.30 -9.81
C GLU A 611 -4.79 15.64 -9.86
N LYS A 612 -4.98 16.30 -8.72
CA LYS A 612 -5.69 17.57 -8.60
C LYS A 612 -4.92 18.78 -9.14
N THR A 613 -3.65 18.60 -9.55
CA THR A 613 -2.75 19.68 -10.02
C THR A 613 -2.74 19.88 -11.54
N GLY A 614 -3.68 19.30 -12.27
CA GLY A 614 -3.87 19.48 -13.71
C GLY A 614 -4.97 18.55 -14.24
N PRO A 615 -5.27 18.53 -15.55
CA PRO A 615 -6.12 17.49 -16.11
C PRO A 615 -5.40 16.14 -16.05
N HIS A 616 -6.12 15.09 -15.67
CA HIS A 616 -5.60 13.72 -15.58
C HIS A 616 -6.53 12.71 -16.24
N PHE A 617 -5.96 11.54 -16.49
CA PHE A 617 -6.59 10.43 -17.19
C PHE A 617 -6.21 9.14 -16.50
N ALA A 618 -7.19 8.37 -16.05
CA ALA A 618 -6.95 7.08 -15.43
C ALA A 618 -6.96 5.95 -16.44
N ILE A 619 -6.02 5.02 -16.28
CA ILE A 619 -5.94 3.77 -17.06
C ILE A 619 -6.37 2.61 -16.17
N GLY A 620 -7.34 1.81 -16.63
CA GLY A 620 -7.92 0.71 -15.87
C GLY A 620 -9.42 0.88 -15.64
N ASP A 621 -9.89 0.46 -14.47
CA ASP A 621 -11.30 0.52 -14.07
C ASP A 621 -11.81 1.96 -13.94
N THR A 622 -13.13 2.14 -14.02
CA THR A 622 -13.76 3.44 -13.75
C THR A 622 -13.57 3.82 -12.28
N CYS A 623 -13.64 5.12 -11.95
CA CYS A 623 -13.64 5.61 -10.56
C CYS A 623 -14.83 5.08 -9.75
N PHE A 624 -15.86 4.61 -10.46
CA PHE A 624 -17.10 4.07 -9.93
C PHE A 624 -17.10 2.54 -9.87
N SER A 625 -15.93 1.90 -9.92
CA SER A 625 -15.82 0.45 -9.89
C SER A 625 -16.59 -0.13 -8.69
N HIS A 626 -17.58 -0.98 -8.96
CA HIS A 626 -18.53 -1.56 -7.99
C HIS A 626 -19.61 -0.61 -7.44
N GLU A 627 -19.62 0.65 -7.88
CA GLU A 627 -20.56 1.70 -7.49
C GLU A 627 -21.37 2.20 -8.71
N GLU A 628 -21.27 1.55 -9.87
CA GLU A 628 -21.92 2.00 -11.10
C GLU A 628 -23.45 2.04 -11.00
N ASP A 629 -24.03 1.16 -10.20
CA ASP A 629 -25.49 1.08 -10.00
C ASP A 629 -26.02 1.98 -8.88
N LEU A 630 -25.14 2.60 -8.06
CA LEU A 630 -25.55 3.55 -7.02
C LEU A 630 -26.16 4.82 -7.60
N VAL A 631 -27.28 5.31 -7.06
CA VAL A 631 -27.81 6.60 -7.53
C VAL A 631 -27.18 7.71 -6.71
N THR A 632 -26.21 8.40 -7.31
CA THR A 632 -25.47 9.49 -6.67
C THR A 632 -25.80 10.83 -7.31
N TYR A 633 -25.69 11.89 -6.51
CA TYR A 633 -26.06 13.25 -6.90
C TYR A 633 -24.94 14.22 -6.57
N ASN A 634 -24.69 15.15 -7.47
CA ASN A 634 -23.88 16.32 -7.14
C ASN A 634 -24.60 17.23 -6.13
N PRO A 635 -23.88 18.14 -5.46
CA PRO A 635 -24.48 19.11 -4.54
C PRO A 635 -25.58 20.00 -5.14
N ASP A 636 -25.63 20.14 -6.48
CA ASP A 636 -26.69 20.85 -7.20
C ASP A 636 -27.97 20.04 -7.39
N GLY A 637 -27.98 18.77 -6.97
CA GLY A 637 -29.10 17.84 -7.07
C GLY A 637 -29.22 17.11 -8.41
N LYS A 638 -28.26 17.27 -9.33
CA LYS A 638 -28.24 16.49 -10.59
C LYS A 638 -27.67 15.10 -10.35
N GLN A 639 -28.34 14.10 -10.90
CA GLN A 639 -27.92 12.71 -10.86
C GLN A 639 -26.72 12.47 -11.77
N MET A 640 -25.70 11.78 -11.27
CA MET A 640 -24.56 11.35 -12.06
C MET A 640 -24.92 10.15 -12.93
N ILE A 641 -24.66 10.23 -14.25
CA ILE A 641 -25.01 9.18 -15.21
C ILE A 641 -23.80 8.50 -15.88
N ALA A 642 -22.64 9.14 -15.92
CA ALA A 642 -21.48 8.66 -16.67
C ALA A 642 -20.52 7.86 -15.76
N LYS A 643 -21.00 6.71 -15.28
CA LYS A 643 -20.28 5.88 -14.30
C LYS A 643 -19.79 4.53 -14.82
N GLU A 644 -20.28 4.10 -15.98
CA GLU A 644 -19.93 2.82 -16.58
C GLU A 644 -19.33 2.98 -17.98
N ASN A 645 -18.62 1.95 -18.43
CA ASN A 645 -18.05 1.86 -19.77
C ASN A 645 -18.28 0.46 -20.39
N ASP A 646 -17.74 0.23 -21.59
CA ASP A 646 -17.95 -1.02 -22.33
C ASP A 646 -17.39 -2.27 -21.63
N TYR A 647 -16.51 -2.11 -20.64
CA TYR A 647 -16.01 -3.20 -19.79
C TYR A 647 -16.83 -3.33 -18.52
N SER A 648 -17.03 -2.27 -17.74
CA SER A 648 -17.72 -2.37 -16.45
C SER A 648 -19.21 -2.72 -16.58
N VAL A 649 -19.85 -2.46 -17.73
CA VAL A 649 -21.20 -2.94 -18.05
C VAL A 649 -21.29 -4.48 -18.08
N LEU A 650 -20.16 -5.17 -18.32
CA LEU A 650 -20.11 -6.63 -18.30
C LEU A 650 -20.39 -7.20 -16.91
N ARG A 651 -20.42 -6.40 -15.83
CA ARG A 651 -20.82 -6.87 -14.48
C ARG A 651 -22.18 -7.58 -14.46
N HIS A 652 -23.08 -7.17 -15.35
CA HIS A 652 -24.42 -7.76 -15.49
C HIS A 652 -24.43 -9.12 -16.20
N THR A 653 -23.34 -9.50 -16.88
CA THR A 653 -23.29 -10.72 -17.72
C THR A 653 -22.09 -11.63 -17.43
N ASP A 654 -20.90 -11.07 -17.22
CA ASP A 654 -19.65 -11.74 -16.88
C ASP A 654 -18.77 -10.82 -16.02
N VAL A 655 -18.99 -10.85 -14.70
CA VAL A 655 -18.27 -10.03 -13.71
C VAL A 655 -16.75 -10.20 -13.77
N THR A 656 -16.25 -11.34 -14.25
CA THR A 656 -14.81 -11.62 -14.32
C THR A 656 -14.09 -10.81 -15.40
N LYS A 657 -14.84 -10.17 -16.31
CA LYS A 657 -14.33 -9.28 -17.36
C LYS A 657 -14.64 -7.80 -17.11
N ALA A 658 -15.38 -7.51 -16.04
CA ALA A 658 -15.85 -6.15 -15.77
C ALA A 658 -14.79 -5.29 -15.08
N TYR A 659 -13.93 -5.90 -14.27
CA TYR A 659 -13.00 -5.22 -13.39
C TYR A 659 -11.58 -5.79 -13.50
N PHE A 660 -10.62 -4.93 -13.80
CA PHE A 660 -9.18 -5.22 -13.88
C PHE A 660 -8.49 -5.13 -12.50
N ASN A 661 -9.14 -4.49 -11.52
CA ASN A 661 -8.62 -4.18 -10.19
C ASN A 661 -7.39 -3.27 -10.24
N CYS A 662 -7.35 -2.34 -11.19
CA CYS A 662 -6.31 -1.31 -11.31
C CYS A 662 -6.92 0.01 -11.80
N HIS A 663 -6.30 1.10 -11.37
CA HIS A 663 -6.64 2.46 -11.74
C HIS A 663 -5.36 3.28 -11.57
N THR A 664 -4.92 4.00 -12.60
CA THR A 664 -3.66 4.75 -12.55
C THR A 664 -3.80 6.09 -13.26
N ASP A 665 -3.76 7.14 -12.46
CA ASP A 665 -3.92 8.53 -12.87
C ASP A 665 -2.64 9.12 -13.46
N ILE A 666 -2.76 9.68 -14.65
CA ILE A 666 -1.66 10.35 -15.34
C ILE A 666 -2.02 11.81 -15.56
N THR A 667 -1.45 12.69 -14.73
CA THR A 667 -1.67 14.15 -14.80
C THR A 667 -0.79 14.83 -15.82
N ILE A 668 -1.37 15.75 -16.61
CA ILE A 668 -0.61 16.70 -17.43
C ILE A 668 -0.40 17.98 -16.62
N PRO A 669 0.86 18.38 -16.31
CA PRO A 669 1.13 19.63 -15.61
C PRO A 669 0.65 20.87 -16.38
N TYR A 670 0.14 21.89 -15.69
CA TYR A 670 -0.32 23.15 -16.32
C TYR A 670 0.73 23.86 -17.19
N ASP A 671 2.02 23.76 -16.85
CA ASP A 671 3.10 24.34 -17.65
C ASP A 671 3.37 23.59 -18.96
N GLU A 672 2.89 22.35 -19.08
CA GLU A 672 2.92 21.50 -20.28
C GLU A 672 1.57 21.41 -21.02
N LEU A 673 0.48 21.78 -20.35
CA LEU A 673 -0.86 21.80 -20.92
C LEU A 673 -1.02 22.92 -21.96
N GLY A 674 -1.53 22.55 -23.13
CA GLY A 674 -1.98 23.46 -24.18
C GLY A 674 -3.41 23.92 -23.88
N ASP A 675 -4.34 23.52 -24.74
CA ASP A 675 -5.74 23.93 -24.66
C ASP A 675 -6.65 22.76 -24.27
N ILE A 676 -7.71 23.07 -23.50
CA ILE A 676 -8.88 22.21 -23.30
C ILE A 676 -10.09 22.91 -23.90
N ARG A 677 -10.66 22.30 -24.94
CA ARG A 677 -11.81 22.85 -25.66
C ARG A 677 -12.98 21.87 -25.62
N ILE A 678 -14.14 22.41 -25.29
CA ILE A 678 -15.42 21.70 -25.15
C ILE A 678 -16.19 21.92 -26.45
N HIS A 679 -16.50 20.86 -27.18
CA HIS A 679 -17.21 20.93 -28.45
C HIS A 679 -18.65 20.49 -28.23
N CYS A 680 -19.59 21.43 -28.37
CA CYS A 680 -21.00 21.24 -28.08
C CYS A 680 -21.76 20.67 -29.29
N ALA A 681 -22.91 20.05 -29.05
CA ALA A 681 -23.76 19.46 -30.08
C ALA A 681 -24.27 20.46 -31.13
N ASP A 682 -24.38 21.75 -30.76
CA ASP A 682 -24.78 22.85 -31.65
C ASP A 682 -23.62 23.44 -32.48
N GLY A 683 -22.41 22.91 -32.30
CA GLY A 683 -21.19 23.39 -32.95
C GLY A 683 -20.48 24.53 -32.23
N GLU A 684 -20.98 24.99 -31.07
CA GLU A 684 -20.26 25.93 -30.20
C GLU A 684 -18.99 25.26 -29.64
N VAL A 685 -17.89 26.01 -29.63
CA VAL A 685 -16.64 25.59 -28.99
C VAL A 685 -16.35 26.50 -27.81
N ILE A 686 -16.44 25.96 -26.60
CA ILE A 686 -16.14 26.68 -25.36
C ILE A 686 -14.68 26.38 -24.99
N CYS A 687 -13.89 27.43 -24.77
CA CYS A 687 -12.53 27.28 -24.28
C CYS A 687 -12.56 27.22 -22.76
N LEU A 688 -12.18 26.08 -22.17
CA LEU A 688 -12.06 25.93 -20.71
C LEU A 688 -10.69 26.40 -20.25
N ILE A 689 -9.65 25.86 -20.89
CA ILE A 689 -8.25 26.21 -20.66
C ILE A 689 -7.62 26.61 -21.98
N GLN A 690 -6.85 27.69 -21.96
CA GLN A 690 -6.01 28.13 -23.07
C GLN A 690 -4.57 28.31 -22.60
N ASN A 691 -3.63 27.66 -23.28
CA ASN A 691 -2.20 27.67 -22.92
C ASN A 691 -1.93 27.38 -21.43
N GLY A 692 -2.66 26.41 -20.86
CA GLY A 692 -2.52 25.98 -19.47
C GLY A 692 -3.09 26.94 -18.42
N ARG A 693 -3.90 27.93 -18.82
CA ARG A 693 -4.63 28.82 -17.89
C ARG A 693 -6.13 28.73 -18.11
N PHE A 694 -6.90 28.83 -17.03
CA PHE A 694 -8.35 28.82 -17.10
C PHE A 694 -8.87 30.11 -17.76
N VAL A 695 -9.76 29.99 -18.74
CA VAL A 695 -10.35 31.15 -19.46
C VAL A 695 -11.87 31.15 -19.45
N LEU A 696 -12.49 30.11 -18.87
CA LEU A 696 -13.93 30.04 -18.67
C LEU A 696 -14.38 31.11 -17.64
N PRO A 697 -15.40 31.93 -17.90
CA PRO A 697 -15.90 32.90 -16.93
C PRO A 697 -16.28 32.27 -15.59
N GLY A 698 -15.83 32.85 -14.48
CA GLY A 698 -16.05 32.34 -13.13
C GLY A 698 -14.93 31.44 -12.59
N THR A 699 -13.89 31.16 -13.39
CA THR A 699 -12.73 30.35 -13.00
C THR A 699 -11.46 31.18 -12.77
N GLU A 700 -11.55 32.51 -12.87
CA GLU A 700 -10.40 33.42 -12.91
C GLU A 700 -9.51 33.29 -11.66
N SER A 701 -10.12 33.08 -10.49
CA SER A 701 -9.38 32.97 -9.22
C SER A 701 -8.44 31.75 -9.17
N LEU A 702 -8.68 30.69 -9.96
CA LEU A 702 -7.76 29.56 -10.06
C LEU A 702 -6.41 29.99 -10.66
N ASN A 703 -6.40 31.01 -11.52
CA ASN A 703 -5.18 31.51 -12.15
C ASN A 703 -4.30 32.36 -11.24
N GLU A 704 -4.76 32.75 -10.04
CA GLU A 704 -3.97 33.55 -9.09
C GLU A 704 -2.72 32.80 -8.61
N MET A 705 -2.78 31.48 -8.60
CA MET A 705 -1.69 30.59 -8.15
C MET A 705 -0.86 29.98 -9.30
N LEU A 706 -1.25 30.19 -10.57
CA LEU A 706 -0.65 29.54 -11.77
C LEU A 706 0.49 30.30 -12.45
#